data_AF-A0A949HJB4-F1
#
_entry.id   AF-A0A949HJB4-F1
#
_cell.length_a   1.000
_cell.length_b   1.000
_cell.length_c   1.000
_cell.angle_alpha   90.00
_cell.angle_beta   90.00
_cell.angle_gamma   90.00
#
_symmetry.space_group_name_H-M   'P 1'
#
loop_
_entity.id
_entity.type
_entity.pdbx_description
1 polymer ?
#
loop_
_entity_poly.entity_id
_entity_poly.type
_entity_poly.pdbx_seq_one_letter_code
_entity_poly.pdbx_strand_id
1 'polypeptide(L)'
;MRSIRFFSPALSMLVLGLLCQIAKSEGPVFALEAVFPPVLSSTHANAFRVTAGRFNQDVESLIFSDPRITATLEVAPNLALDDVPQKNYGSFSVAVDPATPPGLYEVWAVGRYGISNPRMIAVVNTPVEVLPGNIDPKNPLEVKPGVCYVGTTKRSEKIVLKTKKTDHWPKCLLAAGVFDATTIPALTVTDSKQLTLHQLRAQGKQPIVFDKPILSPAEAIDEVYLRIYDFLFRASDSTVFALVIDPPENHPLGNASPWKPPYSVLEESLSPWPQIDPASIPAGGTYPAPAWQATLELTPSKPSVEIEFPAAEGAVFECEAFCASQVQQSDIRIVADRISPMPTADQIAEIQAAMNTPAGTALEPAMQQIIKDYRARISTLGRDVIAIAEDGLVAGTKAARFTSPDPIFTIPAGPAGKNVRLTICDLQLTPSSKSTSRVRVRVGPPMQRFHAIGHWTPDTNNAAQAKTTGVGLIKGGQCALQVSVRRAGGFAGPIHVTCEGLPPGVVVYPAIIAPGQTETQLVFYAEENATNWVGTIQPVAKATLTDSNNATQEVTQPIRPCTVAVSASGDRGLPQARVSSQWQMKVIENELAPIQIKAGDGPGWVLEIPLGGSAKLPVKAVRRAGGDQKGIMRPQNVPAKVTFAEFELPPNAAEAAPEIKVAADATVGEYTLWFQTEIVIKQSLHPESHARLVAYRDRIQAKLADPNWTGDRPTAEKIIAETNPKIEAIAKEIAPRDFPTFTTCAPFRLRIVPAPEAPK
;
A
#
# COMPACT_ATOMS: atom_id res chain seq x y z
N MET A 1 -54.10 -41.11 -8.25
CA MET A 1 -55.21 -40.37 -8.89
C MET A 1 -54.97 -38.87 -8.68
N ARG A 2 -54.86 -38.11 -9.78
CA ARG A 2 -55.02 -36.64 -9.95
C ARG A 2 -54.15 -35.72 -9.06
N SER A 3 -53.38 -34.74 -9.53
CA SER A 3 -53.26 -34.13 -10.87
C SER A 3 -52.01 -33.26 -10.93
N ILE A 4 -51.28 -33.38 -12.04
CA ILE A 4 -50.22 -32.51 -12.56
C ILE A 4 -50.80 -31.18 -13.05
N ARG A 5 -50.08 -30.07 -12.84
CA ARG A 5 -50.06 -28.76 -13.57
C ARG A 5 -49.68 -27.62 -12.58
N PHE A 6 -48.83 -26.63 -12.82
CA PHE A 6 -48.16 -26.06 -14.00
C PHE A 6 -46.79 -25.48 -13.60
N PHE A 7 -45.80 -25.61 -14.48
CA PHE A 7 -44.56 -24.81 -14.49
C PHE A 7 -44.91 -23.33 -14.76
N SER A 8 -44.34 -22.41 -13.98
CA SER A 8 -44.38 -20.96 -14.26
C SER A 8 -42.98 -20.50 -14.70
N PRO A 9 -42.80 -19.93 -15.91
CA PRO A 9 -41.55 -19.34 -16.36
C PRO A 9 -41.52 -17.88 -15.91
N ALA A 10 -41.09 -17.63 -14.68
CA ALA A 10 -40.95 -16.27 -14.13
C ALA A 10 -39.65 -16.09 -13.32
N LEU A 11 -38.56 -16.72 -13.79
CA LEU A 11 -37.24 -16.65 -13.16
C LEU A 11 -36.12 -16.32 -14.17
N SER A 12 -36.41 -15.43 -15.12
CA SER A 12 -35.40 -14.85 -16.01
C SER A 12 -35.83 -13.45 -16.43
N MET A 13 -35.78 -12.50 -15.50
CA MET A 13 -35.72 -11.05 -15.75
C MET A 13 -35.70 -10.32 -14.40
N LEU A 14 -34.58 -10.37 -13.68
CA LEU A 14 -34.28 -9.37 -12.64
C LEU A 14 -32.79 -9.35 -12.30
N VAL A 15 -31.95 -9.08 -13.30
CA VAL A 15 -30.57 -8.61 -13.08
C VAL A 15 -30.43 -7.30 -13.86
N LEU A 16 -31.03 -6.24 -13.35
CA LEU A 16 -30.65 -4.84 -13.64
C LEU A 16 -31.42 -3.96 -12.65
N GLY A 17 -30.79 -3.71 -11.50
CA GLY A 17 -31.40 -2.98 -10.40
C GLY A 17 -30.60 -3.11 -9.12
N LEU A 18 -29.26 -3.09 -9.22
CA LEU A 18 -28.45 -2.88 -8.02
C LEU A 18 -28.43 -1.37 -7.76
N LEU A 19 -29.21 -0.99 -6.75
CA LEU A 19 -29.31 0.37 -6.21
C LEU A 19 -27.93 0.98 -5.96
N CYS A 20 -27.61 2.03 -6.72
CA CYS A 20 -26.50 2.94 -6.44
C CYS A 20 -26.72 3.63 -5.09
N GLN A 21 -25.94 3.28 -4.07
CA GLN A 21 -25.51 4.28 -3.09
C GLN A 21 -24.21 4.91 -3.57
N ILE A 22 -24.28 5.69 -4.66
CA ILE A 22 -23.23 6.67 -4.94
C ILE A 22 -23.45 7.78 -3.91
N ALA A 23 -22.48 7.98 -3.01
CA ALA A 23 -22.43 9.19 -2.20
C ALA A 23 -22.49 10.37 -3.17
N LYS A 24 -23.55 11.19 -3.08
CA LYS A 24 -24.02 12.15 -4.09
C LYS A 24 -23.05 13.31 -4.42
N SER A 25 -21.78 13.22 -4.07
CA SER A 25 -20.80 14.31 -4.15
C SER A 25 -19.37 13.90 -4.54
N GLU A 26 -19.08 12.64 -4.86
CA GLU A 26 -17.72 12.22 -5.26
C GLU A 26 -17.62 12.08 -6.79
N GLY A 27 -16.55 12.63 -7.39
CA GLY A 27 -16.25 12.44 -8.80
C GLY A 27 -15.93 10.97 -9.17
N PRO A 28 -15.93 10.61 -10.46
CA PRO A 28 -15.72 9.25 -10.92
C PRO A 28 -14.27 8.80 -10.71
N VAL A 29 -14.04 8.06 -9.62
CA VAL A 29 -12.74 7.45 -9.30
C VAL A 29 -12.91 5.95 -9.24
N PHE A 30 -12.34 5.27 -10.23
CA PHE A 30 -12.42 3.83 -10.29
C PHE A 30 -11.51 3.19 -9.23
N ALA A 31 -12.09 2.38 -8.35
CA ALA A 31 -11.34 1.67 -7.32
C ALA A 31 -11.98 0.32 -7.02
N LEU A 32 -11.15 -0.70 -6.81
CA LEU A 32 -11.60 -2.00 -6.33
C LEU A 32 -11.50 -2.05 -4.82
N GLU A 33 -12.51 -2.63 -4.17
CA GLU A 33 -12.50 -2.96 -2.74
C GLU A 33 -12.40 -4.47 -2.49
N ALA A 34 -12.96 -5.31 -3.37
CA ALA A 34 -12.81 -6.75 -3.29
C ALA A 34 -13.06 -7.47 -4.62
N VAL A 35 -12.46 -8.65 -4.70
CA VAL A 35 -12.64 -9.65 -5.75
C VAL A 35 -12.92 -11.00 -5.10
N PHE A 36 -13.62 -11.87 -5.81
CA PHE A 36 -13.96 -13.20 -5.31
C PHE A 36 -13.95 -14.25 -6.44
N PRO A 37 -13.39 -15.45 -6.22
CA PRO A 37 -12.68 -15.88 -5.01
C PRO A 37 -11.31 -15.21 -4.88
N PRO A 38 -10.80 -15.02 -3.64
CA PRO A 38 -9.48 -14.43 -3.41
C PRO A 38 -8.32 -15.42 -3.67
N VAL A 39 -8.63 -16.70 -3.90
CA VAL A 39 -7.67 -17.77 -4.20
C VAL A 39 -8.07 -18.43 -5.51
N LEU A 40 -7.09 -18.64 -6.38
CA LEU A 40 -7.22 -19.32 -7.66
C LEU A 40 -6.44 -20.63 -7.62
N SER A 41 -7.01 -21.68 -8.22
CA SER A 41 -6.31 -22.94 -8.42
C SER A 41 -5.66 -22.97 -9.80
N SER A 42 -4.43 -23.50 -9.88
CA SER A 42 -3.83 -23.89 -11.18
C SER A 42 -4.31 -25.24 -11.70
N THR A 43 -5.18 -25.94 -10.95
CA THR A 43 -5.65 -27.29 -11.30
C THR A 43 -6.97 -27.30 -12.08
N HIS A 44 -7.72 -26.19 -12.07
CA HIS A 44 -8.99 -26.05 -12.78
C HIS A 44 -9.27 -24.58 -13.13
N ALA A 45 -10.22 -24.36 -14.05
CA ALA A 45 -10.70 -23.02 -14.35
C ALA A 45 -11.35 -22.37 -13.12
N ASN A 46 -11.20 -21.06 -12.99
CA ASN A 46 -11.69 -20.31 -11.84
C ASN A 46 -12.76 -19.31 -12.31
N ALA A 47 -13.99 -19.41 -11.79
CA ALA A 47 -14.96 -18.34 -11.90
C ALA A 47 -14.50 -17.19 -10.99
N PHE A 48 -14.49 -15.96 -11.50
CA PHE A 48 -13.92 -14.81 -10.82
C PHE A 48 -14.79 -13.57 -11.01
N ARG A 49 -14.98 -12.80 -9.96
CA ARG A 49 -15.87 -11.64 -9.97
C ARG A 49 -15.30 -10.46 -9.20
N VAL A 50 -15.48 -9.27 -9.76
CA VAL A 50 -15.36 -8.01 -9.01
C VAL A 50 -16.60 -7.85 -8.14
N THR A 51 -16.45 -7.94 -6.82
CA THR A 51 -17.59 -7.95 -5.88
C THR A 51 -17.84 -6.61 -5.20
N ALA A 52 -16.81 -5.78 -5.01
CA ALA A 52 -16.94 -4.49 -4.34
C ALA A 52 -15.98 -3.45 -4.93
N GLY A 53 -16.40 -2.19 -4.98
CA GLY A 53 -15.60 -1.09 -5.49
C GLY A 53 -16.40 0.19 -5.75
N ARG A 54 -15.70 1.26 -6.11
CA ARG A 54 -16.29 2.52 -6.60
C ARG A 54 -16.21 2.53 -8.12
N PHE A 55 -17.30 2.91 -8.80
CA PHE A 55 -17.37 3.05 -10.26
C PHE A 55 -16.92 1.79 -11.05
N ASN A 56 -17.34 0.61 -10.60
CA ASN A 56 -16.95 -0.71 -11.10
C ASN A 56 -18.01 -1.40 -11.99
N GLN A 57 -18.98 -0.67 -12.53
CA GLN A 57 -20.11 -1.25 -13.28
C GLN A 57 -19.72 -1.75 -14.67
N ASP A 58 -18.71 -1.13 -15.29
CA ASP A 58 -18.27 -1.42 -16.67
C ASP A 58 -16.85 -2.00 -16.70
N VAL A 59 -16.56 -2.95 -15.80
CA VAL A 59 -15.28 -3.67 -15.80
C VAL A 59 -15.27 -4.69 -16.92
N GLU A 60 -14.37 -4.50 -17.89
CA GLU A 60 -14.34 -5.28 -19.12
C GLU A 60 -13.11 -6.18 -19.26
N SER A 61 -12.04 -5.90 -18.50
CA SER A 61 -10.83 -6.72 -18.50
C SER A 61 -10.12 -6.65 -17.15
N LEU A 62 -9.26 -7.65 -16.93
CA LEU A 62 -8.38 -7.75 -15.77
C LEU A 62 -6.93 -7.79 -16.24
N ILE A 63 -6.04 -7.17 -15.48
CA ILE A 63 -4.59 -7.27 -15.64
C ILE A 63 -4.05 -7.93 -14.38
N PHE A 64 -3.16 -8.91 -14.54
CA PHE A 64 -2.50 -9.60 -13.43
C PHE A 64 -1.03 -9.23 -13.36
N SER A 65 -0.44 -9.31 -12.18
CA SER A 65 1.00 -9.05 -11.99
C SER A 65 1.89 -10.06 -12.69
N ASP A 66 1.35 -11.24 -13.02
CA ASP A 66 2.02 -12.28 -13.80
C ASP A 66 1.23 -12.58 -15.08
N PRO A 67 1.85 -12.51 -16.27
CA PRO A 67 1.17 -12.69 -17.54
C PRO A 67 0.68 -14.13 -17.78
N ARG A 68 1.09 -15.11 -16.97
CA ARG A 68 0.59 -16.49 -17.01
C ARG A 68 -0.81 -16.67 -16.43
N ILE A 69 -1.34 -15.62 -15.79
CA ILE A 69 -2.72 -15.55 -15.32
C ILE A 69 -3.50 -14.71 -16.30
N THR A 70 -4.55 -15.28 -16.90
CA THR A 70 -5.35 -14.62 -17.93
C THR A 70 -6.83 -14.69 -17.60
N ALA A 71 -7.60 -13.69 -18.01
CA ALA A 71 -9.04 -13.62 -17.77
C ALA A 71 -9.81 -13.40 -19.06
N THR A 72 -10.91 -14.13 -19.23
CA THR A 72 -11.89 -13.92 -20.30
C THR A 72 -13.18 -13.43 -19.68
N LEU A 73 -13.70 -12.30 -20.17
CA LEU A 73 -14.98 -11.75 -19.73
C LEU A 73 -16.12 -12.72 -20.08
N GLU A 74 -16.99 -12.99 -19.11
CA GLU A 74 -18.14 -13.86 -19.32
C GLU A 74 -19.19 -13.17 -20.20
N VAL A 75 -19.90 -13.97 -20.99
CA VAL A 75 -21.01 -13.53 -21.84
C VAL A 75 -22.30 -13.62 -21.02
N ALA A 76 -23.06 -12.54 -20.98
CA ALA A 76 -24.40 -12.53 -20.41
C ALA A 76 -25.42 -13.06 -21.45
N PRO A 77 -26.56 -13.62 -21.02
CA PRO A 77 -27.63 -13.98 -21.94
C PRO A 77 -28.04 -12.80 -22.82
N ASN A 78 -28.29 -13.08 -24.10
CA ASN A 78 -28.75 -12.06 -25.04
C ASN A 78 -30.07 -11.43 -24.56
N LEU A 79 -30.25 -10.15 -24.90
CA LEU A 79 -31.53 -9.48 -24.73
C LEU A 79 -32.57 -10.10 -25.66
N ALA A 80 -33.84 -10.04 -25.26
CA ALA A 80 -34.92 -10.65 -26.04
C ALA A 80 -34.98 -10.08 -27.47
N LEU A 81 -35.09 -10.96 -28.47
CA LEU A 81 -35.11 -10.61 -29.90
C LEU A 81 -33.87 -9.83 -30.40
N ASP A 82 -32.76 -9.81 -29.66
CA ASP A 82 -31.50 -9.21 -30.09
C ASP A 82 -30.40 -10.27 -30.16
N ASP A 83 -29.67 -10.25 -31.27
CA ASP A 83 -28.63 -11.24 -31.55
C ASP A 83 -27.25 -10.73 -31.10
N VAL A 84 -27.17 -9.48 -30.64
CA VAL A 84 -25.94 -8.86 -30.14
C VAL A 84 -25.55 -9.46 -28.78
N PRO A 85 -24.38 -10.11 -28.68
CA PRO A 85 -23.89 -10.68 -27.43
C PRO A 85 -23.81 -9.64 -26.31
N GLN A 86 -24.30 -10.01 -25.12
CA GLN A 86 -24.20 -9.15 -23.94
C GLN A 86 -22.95 -9.47 -23.13
N LYS A 87 -22.34 -8.44 -22.54
CA LYS A 87 -21.19 -8.58 -21.66
C LYS A 87 -21.67 -8.75 -20.21
N ASN A 88 -21.16 -9.74 -19.49
CA ASN A 88 -21.35 -9.88 -18.05
C ASN A 88 -20.25 -9.10 -17.31
N TYR A 89 -20.31 -7.76 -17.37
CA TYR A 89 -19.27 -6.88 -16.80
C TYR A 89 -18.91 -7.28 -15.36
N GLY A 90 -17.60 -7.31 -15.09
CA GLY A 90 -17.06 -7.69 -13.79
C GLY A 90 -17.05 -9.19 -13.48
N SER A 91 -17.55 -10.07 -14.36
CA SER A 91 -17.52 -11.53 -14.20
C SER A 91 -16.64 -12.18 -15.27
N PHE A 92 -15.72 -13.06 -14.83
CA PHE A 92 -14.64 -13.59 -15.65
C PHE A 92 -14.44 -15.08 -15.42
N SER A 93 -14.03 -15.77 -16.47
CA SER A 93 -13.34 -17.06 -16.34
C SER A 93 -11.84 -16.81 -16.35
N VAL A 94 -11.15 -17.19 -15.27
CA VAL A 94 -9.71 -16.99 -15.08
C VAL A 94 -8.98 -18.33 -15.26
N ALA A 95 -8.01 -18.32 -16.16
CA ALA A 95 -7.10 -19.41 -16.41
C ALA A 95 -5.73 -19.11 -15.79
N VAL A 96 -5.18 -20.08 -15.09
CA VAL A 96 -3.85 -20.03 -14.47
C VAL A 96 -2.99 -21.11 -15.13
N ASP A 97 -1.90 -20.72 -15.78
CA ASP A 97 -0.94 -21.69 -16.33
C ASP A 97 -0.43 -22.62 -15.20
N PRO A 98 -0.41 -23.96 -15.37
CA PRO A 98 0.16 -24.88 -14.40
C PRO A 98 1.61 -24.60 -14.00
N ALA A 99 2.39 -23.92 -14.85
CA ALA A 99 3.76 -23.48 -14.55
C ALA A 99 3.84 -22.22 -13.67
N THR A 100 2.70 -21.60 -13.33
CA THR A 100 2.63 -20.46 -12.42
C THR A 100 2.97 -20.92 -10.99
N PRO A 101 4.03 -20.37 -10.36
CA PRO A 101 4.39 -20.74 -9.00
C PRO A 101 3.25 -20.44 -8.01
N PRO A 102 2.95 -21.33 -7.05
CA PRO A 102 2.08 -20.99 -5.94
C PRO A 102 2.62 -19.76 -5.20
N GLY A 103 1.75 -18.80 -4.91
CA GLY A 103 2.20 -17.51 -4.39
C GLY A 103 1.11 -16.47 -4.34
N LEU A 104 1.50 -15.26 -3.93
CA LEU A 104 0.63 -14.10 -3.96
C LEU A 104 0.87 -13.29 -5.24
N TYR A 105 -0.22 -12.85 -5.85
CA TYR A 105 -0.25 -12.07 -7.08
C TYR A 105 -1.20 -10.88 -6.89
N GLU A 106 -1.14 -9.92 -7.81
CA GLU A 106 -2.06 -8.79 -7.84
C GLU A 106 -2.94 -8.83 -9.09
N VAL A 107 -4.14 -8.29 -8.94
CA VAL A 107 -5.08 -8.05 -10.03
C VAL A 107 -5.54 -6.60 -10.03
N TRP A 108 -5.58 -6.01 -11.22
CA TRP A 108 -6.19 -4.73 -11.52
C TRP A 108 -7.40 -4.96 -12.40
N ALA A 109 -8.48 -4.24 -12.14
CA ALA A 109 -9.60 -4.17 -13.06
C ALA A 109 -9.43 -2.98 -13.99
N VAL A 110 -9.89 -3.13 -15.23
CA VAL A 110 -9.92 -2.09 -16.24
C VAL A 110 -11.37 -1.86 -16.64
N GLY A 111 -11.80 -0.61 -16.59
CA GLY A 111 -13.16 -0.21 -16.93
C GLY A 111 -13.22 1.19 -17.52
N ARG A 112 -14.43 1.75 -17.61
CA ARG A 112 -14.68 3.06 -18.24
C ARG A 112 -13.78 4.17 -17.67
N TYR A 113 -13.69 4.28 -16.35
CA TYR A 113 -13.04 5.41 -15.68
C TYR A 113 -11.55 5.17 -15.36
N GLY A 114 -10.92 4.19 -16.02
CA GLY A 114 -9.48 3.95 -15.90
C GLY A 114 -9.14 2.52 -15.48
N ILE A 115 -8.03 2.39 -14.76
CA ILE A 115 -7.56 1.16 -14.14
C ILE A 115 -7.63 1.33 -12.62
N SER A 116 -8.07 0.30 -11.90
CA SER A 116 -8.27 0.35 -10.46
C SER A 116 -6.96 0.39 -9.67
N ASN A 117 -7.03 0.52 -8.34
CA ASN A 117 -5.96 0.02 -7.47
C ASN A 117 -5.81 -1.51 -7.58
N PRO A 118 -4.63 -2.06 -7.29
CA PRO A 118 -4.45 -3.51 -7.23
C PRO A 118 -5.18 -4.13 -6.04
N ARG A 119 -5.57 -5.40 -6.19
CA ARG A 119 -6.03 -6.30 -5.13
C ARG A 119 -5.18 -7.56 -5.09
N MET A 120 -4.84 -8.02 -3.89
CA MET A 120 -4.10 -9.26 -3.69
C MET A 120 -4.99 -10.49 -3.94
N ILE A 121 -4.45 -11.46 -4.64
CA ILE A 121 -4.99 -12.82 -4.82
C ILE A 121 -3.90 -13.84 -4.52
N ALA A 122 -4.27 -15.08 -4.24
CA ALA A 122 -3.33 -16.19 -4.14
C ALA A 122 -3.54 -17.19 -5.28
N VAL A 123 -2.45 -17.77 -5.78
CA VAL A 123 -2.48 -18.95 -6.64
C VAL A 123 -1.98 -20.15 -5.84
N VAL A 124 -2.74 -21.25 -5.87
CA VAL A 124 -2.39 -22.52 -5.24
C VAL A 124 -2.41 -23.65 -6.27
N ASN A 125 -1.67 -24.72 -5.98
CA ASN A 125 -1.69 -25.97 -6.75
C ASN A 125 -2.64 -27.02 -6.13
N THR A 126 -3.46 -26.63 -5.15
CA THR A 126 -4.48 -27.46 -4.52
C THR A 126 -5.88 -27.11 -5.06
N PRO A 127 -6.86 -28.01 -4.91
CA PRO A 127 -8.25 -27.69 -5.23
C PRO A 127 -8.77 -26.51 -4.39
N VAL A 128 -9.53 -25.61 -5.03
CA VAL A 128 -10.20 -24.48 -4.38
C VAL A 128 -11.70 -24.69 -4.44
N GLU A 129 -12.37 -24.71 -3.28
CA GLU A 129 -13.82 -24.86 -3.16
C GLU A 129 -14.44 -23.58 -2.58
N VAL A 130 -15.46 -23.05 -3.26
CA VAL A 130 -16.26 -21.92 -2.77
C VAL A 130 -17.28 -22.44 -1.76
N LEU A 131 -17.23 -21.93 -0.54
CA LEU A 131 -18.21 -22.26 0.49
C LEU A 131 -19.60 -21.75 0.10
N PRO A 132 -20.67 -22.52 0.36
CA PRO A 132 -22.04 -22.05 0.19
C PRO A 132 -22.30 -20.81 1.05
N GLY A 133 -23.00 -19.81 0.51
CA GLY A 133 -23.27 -18.56 1.22
C GLY A 133 -24.27 -18.64 2.39
N ASN A 134 -24.81 -19.82 2.69
CA ASN A 134 -25.62 -20.10 3.87
C ASN A 134 -25.43 -21.57 4.27
N ILE A 135 -24.66 -21.82 5.33
CA ILE A 135 -24.41 -23.15 5.86
C ILE A 135 -25.23 -23.30 7.15
N ASP A 136 -26.11 -24.31 7.20
CA ASP A 136 -26.90 -24.60 8.40
C ASP A 136 -25.96 -25.04 9.54
N PRO A 137 -25.90 -24.29 10.66
CA PRO A 137 -25.05 -24.66 11.80
C PRO A 137 -25.39 -26.03 12.40
N LYS A 138 -26.60 -26.55 12.20
CA LYS A 138 -27.02 -27.88 12.65
C LYS A 138 -26.54 -28.99 11.73
N ASN A 139 -26.27 -28.67 10.47
CA ASN A 139 -25.78 -29.60 9.45
C ASN A 139 -24.52 -29.01 8.79
N PRO A 140 -23.41 -28.89 9.55
CA PRO A 140 -22.21 -28.23 9.06
C PRO A 140 -21.57 -29.01 7.93
N LEU A 141 -21.01 -28.26 6.97
CA LEU A 141 -20.26 -28.82 5.85
C LEU A 141 -18.98 -29.51 6.36
N GLU A 142 -18.73 -30.72 5.88
CA GLU A 142 -17.48 -31.45 6.14
C GLU A 142 -16.35 -30.92 5.24
N VAL A 143 -15.27 -30.43 5.85
CA VAL A 143 -14.07 -29.96 5.15
C VAL A 143 -12.98 -31.03 5.07
N LYS A 144 -12.25 -31.05 3.96
CA LYS A 144 -11.24 -32.06 3.64
C LYS A 144 -9.82 -31.52 3.78
N PRO A 145 -8.86 -32.36 4.24
CA PRO A 145 -7.43 -32.06 4.19
C PRO A 145 -6.95 -31.69 2.77
N GLY A 146 -6.03 -30.73 2.66
CA GLY A 146 -5.39 -30.31 1.41
C GLY A 146 -6.27 -29.47 0.48
N VAL A 147 -7.52 -29.16 0.84
CA VAL A 147 -8.44 -28.31 0.05
C VAL A 147 -8.45 -26.89 0.62
N CYS A 148 -8.43 -25.89 -0.27
CA CYS A 148 -8.60 -24.49 0.11
C CYS A 148 -10.06 -24.07 -0.04
N TYR A 149 -10.71 -23.77 1.08
CA TYR A 149 -12.08 -23.28 1.13
C TYR A 149 -12.12 -21.76 1.17
N VAL A 150 -12.80 -21.12 0.23
CA VAL A 150 -12.94 -19.66 0.17
C VAL A 150 -14.38 -19.24 0.46
N GLY A 151 -14.56 -18.14 1.18
CA GLY A 151 -15.89 -17.66 1.55
C GLY A 151 -15.94 -16.18 1.90
N THR A 152 -17.15 -15.72 2.17
CA THR A 152 -17.44 -14.36 2.65
C THR A 152 -18.11 -14.43 4.01
N THR A 153 -17.87 -13.47 4.90
CA THR A 153 -18.59 -13.37 6.20
C THR A 153 -19.66 -12.29 6.15
N LYS A 154 -20.90 -12.58 6.56
CA LYS A 154 -21.95 -11.56 6.73
C LYS A 154 -22.04 -11.04 8.16
N ARG A 155 -22.80 -9.96 8.34
CA ARG A 155 -23.08 -9.38 9.66
C ARG A 155 -23.63 -10.43 10.61
N SER A 156 -23.00 -10.60 11.77
CA SER A 156 -23.43 -11.53 12.81
C SER A 156 -23.50 -13.02 12.39
N GLU A 157 -22.97 -13.38 11.21
CA GLU A 157 -22.93 -14.76 10.74
C GLU A 157 -21.79 -15.53 11.42
N LYS A 158 -22.05 -16.79 11.74
CA LYS A 158 -21.03 -17.75 12.20
C LYS A 158 -21.07 -18.94 11.26
N ILE A 159 -20.03 -19.09 10.46
CA ILE A 159 -19.88 -20.22 9.54
C ILE A 159 -19.38 -21.39 10.37
N VAL A 160 -20.15 -22.48 10.42
CA VAL A 160 -19.80 -23.70 11.15
C VAL A 160 -19.43 -24.79 10.15
N LEU A 161 -18.21 -25.27 10.26
CA LEU A 161 -17.65 -26.36 9.47
C LEU A 161 -17.24 -27.49 10.42
N LYS A 162 -17.16 -28.72 9.91
CA LYS A 162 -16.63 -29.85 10.68
C LYS A 162 -15.52 -30.56 9.91
N THR A 163 -14.51 -31.05 10.62
CA THR A 163 -13.49 -31.89 10.00
C THR A 163 -13.93 -33.34 10.03
N LYS A 164 -13.41 -34.15 9.11
CA LYS A 164 -13.53 -35.60 9.19
C LYS A 164 -12.79 -36.12 10.44
N LYS A 165 -13.25 -37.26 10.97
CA LYS A 165 -12.55 -38.01 12.02
C LYS A 165 -11.11 -38.34 11.58
N THR A 166 -10.13 -37.98 12.39
CA THR A 166 -8.69 -38.17 12.16
C THR A 166 -8.00 -38.55 13.46
N ASP A 167 -6.86 -39.24 13.35
CA ASP A 167 -6.04 -39.65 14.51
C ASP A 167 -5.12 -38.52 15.02
N HIS A 168 -5.16 -37.35 14.37
CA HIS A 168 -4.37 -36.17 14.71
C HIS A 168 -5.24 -34.91 14.76
N TRP A 169 -4.73 -33.85 15.38
CA TRP A 169 -5.39 -32.55 15.32
C TRP A 169 -5.29 -31.95 13.91
N PRO A 170 -6.37 -31.42 13.33
CA PRO A 170 -6.32 -30.77 12.02
C PRO A 170 -5.58 -29.44 12.14
N LYS A 171 -4.55 -29.26 11.32
CA LYS A 171 -3.88 -27.98 11.17
C LYS A 171 -4.76 -27.04 10.34
N CYS A 172 -5.24 -25.96 10.92
CA CYS A 172 -6.11 -25.00 10.22
C CYS A 172 -5.38 -23.69 9.97
N LEU A 173 -5.36 -23.25 8.71
CA LEU A 173 -4.82 -21.97 8.27
C LEU A 173 -5.96 -21.10 7.75
N LEU A 174 -6.24 -19.97 8.42
CA LEU A 174 -7.32 -19.05 8.06
C LEU A 174 -6.75 -17.66 7.73
N ALA A 175 -6.82 -17.27 6.47
CA ALA A 175 -6.26 -16.02 5.94
C ALA A 175 -7.37 -15.08 5.43
N ALA A 176 -7.23 -13.78 5.72
CA ALA A 176 -8.10 -12.74 5.16
C ALA A 176 -7.33 -11.43 4.90
N GLY A 177 -6.52 -11.00 5.87
CA GLY A 177 -5.76 -9.75 5.79
C GLY A 177 -4.80 -9.66 4.60
N VAL A 178 -4.29 -10.81 4.13
CA VAL A 178 -3.44 -10.94 2.94
C VAL A 178 -4.12 -10.48 1.64
N PHE A 179 -5.45 -10.58 1.56
CA PHE A 179 -6.24 -10.24 0.36
C PHE A 179 -6.68 -8.78 0.34
N ASP A 180 -6.08 -7.94 1.18
CA ASP A 180 -6.55 -6.58 1.48
C ASP A 180 -8.00 -6.54 2.00
N ALA A 181 -8.51 -7.68 2.49
CA ALA A 181 -9.86 -7.79 3.01
C ALA A 181 -10.01 -6.97 4.30
N THR A 182 -11.21 -6.44 4.51
CA THR A 182 -11.51 -5.73 5.75
C THR A 182 -11.76 -6.68 6.91
N THR A 183 -12.11 -7.95 6.65
CA THR A 183 -12.35 -9.01 7.64
C THR A 183 -11.22 -9.11 8.66
N ILE A 184 -11.59 -9.15 9.95
CA ILE A 184 -10.70 -9.56 11.05
C ILE A 184 -11.20 -10.95 11.44
N PRO A 185 -10.65 -12.01 10.84
CA PRO A 185 -11.18 -13.35 11.05
C PRO A 185 -10.95 -13.77 12.51
N ALA A 186 -11.92 -14.48 13.05
CA ALA A 186 -11.85 -15.21 14.30
C ALA A 186 -12.21 -16.67 14.06
N LEU A 187 -11.54 -17.56 14.78
CA LEU A 187 -11.73 -19.00 14.72
C LEU A 187 -11.99 -19.53 16.12
N THR A 188 -13.12 -20.20 16.32
CA THR A 188 -13.38 -20.99 17.53
C THR A 188 -13.40 -22.46 17.17
N VAL A 189 -12.61 -23.25 17.90
CA VAL A 189 -12.51 -24.71 17.75
C VAL A 189 -13.25 -25.37 18.90
N THR A 190 -14.23 -26.22 18.58
CA THR A 190 -15.01 -26.97 19.58
C THR A 190 -15.01 -28.48 19.30
N ASP A 191 -15.29 -29.28 20.33
CA ASP A 191 -15.57 -30.71 20.17
C ASP A 191 -17.03 -30.97 19.75
N SER A 192 -17.40 -32.26 19.64
CA SER A 192 -18.77 -32.71 19.34
C SER A 192 -19.79 -32.32 20.43
N LYS A 193 -19.36 -32.15 21.68
CA LYS A 193 -20.18 -31.69 22.81
C LYS A 193 -20.30 -30.16 22.85
N GLN A 194 -19.75 -29.45 21.86
CA GLN A 194 -19.71 -27.99 21.75
C GLN A 194 -18.86 -27.30 22.84
N LEU A 195 -17.97 -28.03 23.50
CA LEU A 195 -17.00 -27.47 24.43
C LEU A 195 -15.91 -26.72 23.65
N THR A 196 -15.63 -25.47 24.04
CA THR A 196 -14.57 -24.66 23.42
C THR A 196 -13.20 -25.17 23.82
N LEU A 197 -12.42 -25.62 22.84
CA LEU A 197 -11.05 -26.12 23.02
C LEU A 197 -10.01 -25.03 22.78
N HIS A 198 -10.30 -24.13 21.84
CA HIS A 198 -9.43 -23.02 21.49
C HIS A 198 -10.24 -21.88 20.87
N GLN A 199 -9.83 -20.63 21.12
CA GLN A 199 -10.33 -19.45 20.42
C GLN A 199 -9.16 -18.58 19.94
N LEU A 200 -9.14 -18.27 18.65
CA LEU A 200 -8.10 -17.52 17.96
C LEU A 200 -8.72 -16.32 17.26
N ARG A 201 -7.95 -15.24 17.17
CA ARG A 201 -8.28 -14.04 16.41
C ARG A 201 -7.02 -13.61 15.66
N ALA A 202 -7.18 -13.16 14.42
CA ALA A 202 -6.06 -12.61 13.67
C ALA A 202 -5.47 -11.40 14.42
N GLN A 203 -4.13 -11.32 14.45
CA GLN A 203 -3.38 -10.18 14.93
C GLN A 203 -2.75 -9.50 13.72
N GLY A 204 -3.09 -8.22 13.50
CA GLY A 204 -2.67 -7.51 12.29
C GLY A 204 -3.21 -8.15 10.99
N LYS A 205 -2.32 -8.39 10.03
CA LYS A 205 -2.63 -8.96 8.71
C LYS A 205 -2.21 -10.43 8.55
N GLN A 206 -1.69 -11.03 9.62
CA GLN A 206 -1.23 -12.42 9.61
C GLN A 206 -2.41 -13.40 9.58
N PRO A 207 -2.25 -14.56 8.91
CA PRO A 207 -3.24 -15.62 8.98
C PRO A 207 -3.31 -16.22 10.40
N ILE A 208 -4.46 -16.76 10.77
CA ILE A 208 -4.60 -17.60 11.96
C ILE A 208 -4.04 -18.99 11.63
N VAL A 209 -3.20 -19.53 12.50
CA VAL A 209 -2.72 -20.91 12.46
C VAL A 209 -3.17 -21.62 13.74
N PHE A 210 -3.92 -22.71 13.59
CA PHE A 210 -4.27 -23.65 14.66
C PHE A 210 -3.62 -24.99 14.36
N ASP A 211 -2.77 -25.49 15.26
CA ASP A 211 -2.15 -26.81 15.12
C ASP A 211 -2.64 -27.78 16.21
N LYS A 212 -2.81 -27.30 17.44
CA LYS A 212 -3.27 -28.08 18.59
C LYS A 212 -4.01 -27.21 19.61
N PRO A 213 -4.94 -27.77 20.39
CA PRO A 213 -5.66 -27.01 21.42
C PRO A 213 -4.74 -26.65 22.60
N ILE A 214 -5.06 -25.56 23.30
CA ILE A 214 -4.38 -25.21 24.57
C ILE A 214 -4.78 -26.22 25.66
N LEU A 215 -6.04 -26.65 25.64
CA LEU A 215 -6.57 -27.67 26.53
C LEU A 215 -6.65 -28.98 25.76
N SER A 216 -5.74 -29.91 26.08
CA SER A 216 -5.83 -31.27 25.56
C SER A 216 -6.96 -32.00 26.30
N PRO A 217 -7.98 -32.52 25.60
CA PRO A 217 -9.04 -33.29 26.23
C PRO A 217 -8.50 -34.62 26.74
N ALA A 218 -9.09 -35.12 27.82
CA ALA A 218 -8.71 -36.40 28.43
C ALA A 218 -9.19 -37.63 27.62
N GLU A 219 -10.20 -37.45 26.76
CA GLU A 219 -10.78 -38.48 25.89
C GLU A 219 -10.40 -38.21 24.43
N ALA A 220 -10.34 -39.26 23.60
CA ALA A 220 -10.18 -39.13 22.16
C ALA A 220 -11.37 -38.37 21.56
N ILE A 221 -11.10 -37.43 20.66
CA ILE A 221 -12.14 -36.64 19.98
C ILE A 221 -12.44 -37.25 18.62
N ASP A 222 -13.72 -37.52 18.36
CA ASP A 222 -14.19 -38.09 17.11
C ASP A 222 -14.34 -37.05 15.98
N GLU A 223 -14.72 -35.80 16.30
CA GLU A 223 -14.95 -34.73 15.34
C GLU A 223 -14.61 -33.35 15.92
N VAL A 224 -14.06 -32.46 15.09
CA VAL A 224 -13.73 -31.08 15.44
C VAL A 224 -14.59 -30.12 14.63
N TYR A 225 -15.16 -29.12 15.31
CA TYR A 225 -15.99 -28.09 14.71
C TYR A 225 -15.23 -26.77 14.66
N LEU A 226 -15.24 -26.12 13.50
CA LEU A 226 -14.58 -24.86 13.22
C LEU A 226 -15.65 -23.79 13.03
N ARG A 227 -15.63 -22.75 13.87
CA ARG A 227 -16.56 -21.62 13.78
C ARG A 227 -15.80 -20.38 13.33
N ILE A 228 -16.15 -19.86 12.15
CA ILE A 228 -15.50 -18.71 11.52
C ILE A 228 -16.46 -17.52 11.52
N TYR A 229 -15.97 -16.34 11.91
CA TYR A 229 -16.73 -15.09 11.89
C TYR A 229 -15.80 -13.87 11.81
N ASP A 230 -16.33 -12.71 11.39
CA ASP A 230 -15.62 -11.42 11.53
C ASP A 230 -15.74 -10.94 12.98
N PHE A 231 -14.60 -10.68 13.63
CA PHE A 231 -14.55 -10.29 15.04
C PHE A 231 -15.32 -9.01 15.34
N LEU A 232 -15.35 -8.05 14.40
CA LEU A 232 -16.10 -6.81 14.52
C LEU A 232 -17.53 -6.90 13.94
N PHE A 233 -17.94 -8.09 13.46
CA PHE A 233 -19.23 -8.32 12.83
C PHE A 233 -19.58 -7.29 11.74
N ARG A 234 -18.58 -6.85 10.97
CA ARG A 234 -18.81 -5.90 9.89
C ARG A 234 -19.52 -6.61 8.74
N ALA A 235 -20.42 -5.87 8.11
CA ALA A 235 -21.08 -6.30 6.88
C ALA A 235 -20.52 -5.44 5.75
N SER A 236 -19.79 -6.05 4.84
CA SER A 236 -19.46 -5.43 3.56
C SER A 236 -19.23 -6.50 2.51
N ASP A 237 -19.33 -6.13 1.24
CA ASP A 237 -19.00 -7.02 0.11
C ASP A 237 -17.48 -7.26 -0.02
N SER A 238 -16.68 -6.71 0.92
CA SER A 238 -15.23 -6.84 1.02
C SER A 238 -14.75 -7.78 2.14
N THR A 239 -15.67 -8.54 2.74
CA THR A 239 -15.36 -9.47 3.84
C THR A 239 -15.06 -10.89 3.35
N VAL A 240 -13.94 -11.08 2.63
CA VAL A 240 -13.51 -12.40 2.13
C VAL A 240 -12.54 -13.11 3.08
N PHE A 241 -12.45 -14.44 3.00
CA PHE A 241 -11.43 -15.26 3.68
C PHE A 241 -11.12 -16.55 2.90
N ALA A 242 -10.00 -17.19 3.26
CA ALA A 242 -9.60 -18.52 2.81
C ALA A 242 -9.22 -19.39 4.03
N LEU A 243 -9.74 -20.61 4.09
CA LEU A 243 -9.45 -21.65 5.08
C LEU A 243 -8.78 -22.84 4.39
N VAL A 244 -7.66 -23.30 4.93
CA VAL A 244 -6.99 -24.53 4.48
C VAL A 244 -6.89 -25.48 5.66
N ILE A 245 -7.33 -26.72 5.46
CA ILE A 245 -7.19 -27.81 6.43
C ILE A 245 -5.99 -28.66 6.03
N ASP A 246 -5.12 -28.94 6.99
CA ASP A 246 -3.84 -29.62 6.81
C ASP A 246 -3.09 -29.08 5.57
N PRO A 247 -2.73 -27.77 5.59
CA PRO A 247 -2.07 -27.16 4.46
C PRO A 247 -0.77 -27.92 4.13
N PRO A 248 -0.50 -28.18 2.84
CA PRO A 248 0.78 -28.70 2.39
C PRO A 248 1.94 -27.86 2.93
N GLU A 249 3.11 -28.49 3.05
CA GLU A 249 4.33 -27.77 3.41
C GLU A 249 4.54 -26.60 2.44
N ASN A 250 4.89 -25.44 2.97
CA ASN A 250 5.09 -24.20 2.21
C ASN A 250 3.86 -23.66 1.46
N HIS A 251 2.64 -23.96 1.90
CA HIS A 251 1.42 -23.36 1.36
C HIS A 251 1.55 -21.82 1.30
N PRO A 252 1.20 -21.16 0.17
CA PRO A 252 1.46 -19.73 -0.02
C PRO A 252 0.78 -18.86 1.04
N LEU A 253 -0.41 -19.22 1.51
CA LEU A 253 -1.09 -18.49 2.58
C LEU A 253 -0.44 -18.63 3.96
N GLY A 254 0.44 -19.62 4.18
CA GLY A 254 1.12 -19.86 5.46
C GLY A 254 2.53 -19.27 5.52
N ASN A 255 3.19 -19.15 4.37
CA ASN A 255 4.57 -18.68 4.26
C ASN A 255 4.71 -17.28 3.63
N ALA A 256 3.72 -16.78 2.91
CA ALA A 256 3.83 -15.47 2.30
C ALA A 256 3.81 -14.39 3.37
N SER A 257 4.77 -13.46 3.31
CA SER A 257 4.73 -12.21 4.08
C SER A 257 3.53 -11.40 3.57
N PRO A 258 2.35 -11.45 4.22
CA PRO A 258 1.10 -11.32 3.48
C PRO A 258 0.70 -9.87 3.21
N TRP A 259 1.46 -8.91 3.73
CA TRP A 259 1.16 -7.49 3.59
C TRP A 259 2.44 -6.69 3.86
N LYS A 260 3.04 -6.13 2.81
CA LYS A 260 4.29 -5.36 2.91
C LYS A 260 4.00 -3.86 3.09
N PRO A 261 4.21 -3.27 4.28
CA PRO A 261 4.04 -1.82 4.46
C PRO A 261 5.02 -1.03 3.58
N PRO A 262 4.77 0.25 3.26
CA PRO A 262 5.64 1.03 2.38
C PRO A 262 7.08 1.12 2.87
N TYR A 263 7.31 1.15 4.19
CA TYR A 263 8.65 1.19 4.78
C TYR A 263 9.44 -0.12 4.64
N SER A 264 8.82 -1.24 4.26
CA SER A 264 9.54 -2.52 4.06
C SER A 264 10.61 -2.45 2.95
N VAL A 265 10.47 -1.53 1.98
CA VAL A 265 11.45 -1.33 0.90
C VAL A 265 12.81 -0.85 1.40
N LEU A 266 12.88 -0.33 2.64
CA LEU A 266 14.10 0.17 3.25
C LEU A 266 15.11 -0.95 3.53
N GLU A 267 14.62 -2.15 3.80
CA GLU A 267 15.47 -3.32 4.03
C GLU A 267 15.82 -4.02 2.71
N GLU A 268 14.83 -4.18 1.81
CA GLU A 268 14.97 -4.97 0.57
C GLU A 268 16.05 -4.43 -0.39
N SER A 269 16.38 -3.14 -0.32
CA SER A 269 17.33 -2.51 -1.23
C SER A 269 18.78 -2.47 -0.72
N LEU A 270 19.02 -2.94 0.51
CA LEU A 270 20.35 -2.88 1.11
C LEU A 270 21.28 -3.97 0.59
N SER A 271 22.51 -3.59 0.25
CA SER A 271 23.56 -4.56 -0.07
C SER A 271 23.83 -5.49 1.13
N PRO A 272 24.09 -6.78 0.93
CA PRO A 272 24.37 -7.69 2.03
C PRO A 272 25.72 -7.36 2.67
N TRP A 273 25.78 -7.46 4.00
CA TRP A 273 27.03 -7.42 4.77
C TRP A 273 27.39 -8.83 5.29
N PRO A 274 28.63 -9.05 5.75
CA PRO A 274 29.01 -10.32 6.37
C PRO A 274 28.05 -10.69 7.51
N GLN A 275 27.42 -11.87 7.41
CA GLN A 275 26.51 -12.37 8.43
C GLN A 275 27.33 -12.98 9.58
N ILE A 276 27.08 -12.52 10.78
CA ILE A 276 27.61 -13.10 12.02
C ILE A 276 26.50 -13.91 12.65
N ASP A 277 26.83 -15.15 13.03
CA ASP A 277 25.98 -15.96 13.90
C ASP A 277 26.24 -15.54 15.36
N PRO A 278 25.27 -14.92 16.06
CA PRO A 278 25.43 -14.55 17.46
C PRO A 278 25.79 -15.72 18.37
N ALA A 279 25.38 -16.95 18.02
CA ALA A 279 25.69 -18.15 18.81
C ALA A 279 27.17 -18.54 18.76
N SER A 280 27.91 -18.08 17.74
CA SER A 280 29.35 -18.29 17.63
C SER A 280 30.18 -17.37 18.55
N ILE A 281 29.57 -16.30 19.08
CA ILE A 281 30.22 -15.36 19.99
C ILE A 281 30.00 -15.85 21.43
N PRO A 282 31.07 -16.09 22.22
CA PRO A 282 30.94 -16.47 23.62
C PRO A 282 30.11 -15.46 24.43
N ALA A 283 29.50 -15.89 25.53
CA ALA A 283 28.75 -14.99 26.41
C ALA A 283 29.65 -13.84 26.92
N GLY A 284 29.24 -12.59 26.64
CA GLY A 284 30.05 -11.39 26.96
C GLY A 284 31.24 -11.16 26.00
N GLY A 285 31.35 -11.95 24.93
CA GLY A 285 32.37 -11.80 23.90
C GLY A 285 32.14 -10.58 23.01
N THR A 286 33.21 -10.18 22.32
CA THR A 286 33.23 -9.02 21.44
C THR A 286 33.01 -9.45 19.99
N TYR A 287 32.07 -8.78 19.31
CA TYR A 287 31.86 -8.89 17.88
C TYR A 287 33.06 -8.31 17.12
N PRO A 288 33.32 -8.74 15.87
CA PRO A 288 34.36 -8.16 15.04
C PRO A 288 34.10 -6.67 14.75
N ALA A 289 35.13 -5.98 14.28
CA ALA A 289 35.00 -4.61 13.80
C ALA A 289 33.97 -4.55 12.63
N PRO A 290 33.08 -3.55 12.60
CA PRO A 290 32.18 -3.32 11.46
C PRO A 290 32.91 -3.20 10.12
N ALA A 291 32.32 -3.57 8.97
CA ALA A 291 30.88 -3.80 8.73
C ALA A 291 30.41 -5.25 8.86
N TRP A 292 29.24 -5.45 9.47
CA TRP A 292 28.60 -6.75 9.63
C TRP A 292 27.08 -6.66 9.86
N GLN A 293 26.41 -7.80 9.74
CA GLN A 293 25.00 -7.95 10.08
C GLN A 293 24.76 -9.21 10.92
N ALA A 294 23.77 -9.17 11.82
CA ALA A 294 23.41 -10.29 12.69
C ALA A 294 21.88 -10.37 12.84
N THR A 295 21.37 -11.56 13.11
CA THR A 295 19.93 -11.76 13.42
C THR A 295 19.81 -12.21 14.86
N LEU A 296 19.16 -11.38 15.66
CA LEU A 296 18.97 -11.58 17.10
C LEU A 296 17.56 -12.09 17.35
N GLU A 297 17.42 -12.99 18.32
CA GLU A 297 16.12 -13.44 18.81
C GLU A 297 15.89 -12.90 20.23
N LEU A 298 14.81 -12.14 20.38
CA LEU A 298 14.34 -11.59 21.65
C LEU A 298 13.12 -12.37 22.09
N THR A 299 13.08 -12.75 23.36
CA THR A 299 12.01 -13.58 23.94
C THR A 299 11.44 -12.90 25.19
N PRO A 300 10.24 -13.29 25.66
CA PRO A 300 9.66 -12.78 26.89
C PRO A 300 10.58 -12.95 28.11
N SER A 301 11.40 -14.00 28.15
CA SER A 301 12.38 -14.27 29.21
C SER A 301 13.70 -13.53 29.01
N LYS A 302 13.99 -13.07 27.78
CA LYS A 302 15.18 -12.31 27.42
C LYS A 302 14.79 -11.21 26.41
N PRO A 303 14.14 -10.12 26.87
CA PRO A 303 13.62 -9.08 25.99
C PRO A 303 14.71 -8.11 25.49
N SER A 304 15.95 -8.26 25.99
CA SER A 304 17.09 -7.45 25.57
C SER A 304 18.35 -8.28 25.34
N VAL A 305 19.21 -7.77 24.43
CA VAL A 305 20.51 -8.32 24.09
C VAL A 305 21.53 -7.18 24.05
N GLU A 306 22.71 -7.42 24.65
CA GLU A 306 23.86 -6.52 24.54
C GLU A 306 24.85 -7.05 23.50
N ILE A 307 25.31 -6.18 22.60
CA ILE A 307 26.34 -6.44 21.59
C ILE A 307 27.49 -5.47 21.85
N GLU A 308 28.72 -5.97 21.86
CA GLU A 308 29.91 -5.14 22.01
C GLU A 308 30.86 -5.35 20.83
N PHE A 309 31.41 -4.29 20.25
CA PHE A 309 32.39 -4.38 19.16
C PHE A 309 33.47 -3.28 19.28
N PRO A 310 34.69 -3.53 18.74
CA PRO A 310 35.73 -2.52 18.71
C PRO A 310 35.40 -1.43 17.68
N ALA A 311 35.69 -0.18 18.04
CA ALA A 311 35.53 0.98 17.18
C ALA A 311 36.85 1.75 17.11
N ALA A 312 37.35 1.97 15.90
CA ALA A 312 38.55 2.77 15.69
C ALA A 312 38.34 4.23 16.11
N GLU A 313 39.41 4.91 16.52
CA GLU A 313 39.37 6.33 16.84
C GLU A 313 38.90 7.14 15.63
N GLY A 314 38.00 8.10 15.87
CA GLY A 314 37.47 8.96 14.79
C GLY A 314 36.46 8.28 13.85
N ALA A 315 36.23 6.97 13.95
CA ALA A 315 35.31 6.26 13.08
C ALA A 315 33.84 6.56 13.41
N VAL A 316 33.07 6.93 12.39
CA VAL A 316 31.61 7.09 12.44
C VAL A 316 30.98 5.84 11.84
N PHE A 317 29.93 5.33 12.49
CA PHE A 317 29.17 4.18 11.99
C PHE A 317 27.68 4.54 11.84
N GLU A 318 26.98 3.80 10.99
CA GLU A 318 25.53 3.78 10.94
C GLU A 318 25.06 2.43 11.48
N CYS A 319 24.04 2.47 12.34
CA CYS A 319 23.40 1.29 12.90
C CYS A 319 21.94 1.27 12.48
N GLU A 320 21.49 0.12 12.00
CA GLU A 320 20.12 -0.12 11.57
C GLU A 320 19.61 -1.40 12.21
N ALA A 321 18.36 -1.40 12.69
CA ALA A 321 17.70 -2.62 13.10
C ALA A 321 16.35 -2.78 12.43
N PHE A 322 16.13 -3.97 11.87
CA PHE A 322 14.93 -4.32 11.13
C PHE A 322 14.13 -5.38 11.88
N CYS A 323 12.90 -5.05 12.24
CA CYS A 323 11.89 -5.93 12.81
C CYS A 323 10.53 -5.67 12.13
N ALA A 324 10.09 -4.41 12.11
CA ALA A 324 8.86 -3.98 11.45
C ALA A 324 8.92 -4.15 9.94
N SER A 325 10.06 -3.85 9.30
CA SER A 325 10.28 -4.10 7.87
C SER A 325 10.24 -5.58 7.51
N GLN A 326 10.50 -6.47 8.48
CA GLN A 326 10.32 -7.92 8.38
C GLN A 326 8.89 -8.38 8.73
N VAL A 327 7.95 -7.44 8.83
CA VAL A 327 6.51 -7.67 9.05
C VAL A 327 6.21 -8.25 10.44
N GLN A 328 7.12 -8.03 11.40
CA GLN A 328 6.89 -8.26 12.82
C GLN A 328 6.53 -6.93 13.49
N GLN A 329 5.35 -6.86 14.12
CA GLN A 329 4.98 -5.66 14.88
C GLN A 329 5.60 -5.75 16.26
N SER A 330 6.76 -5.11 16.43
CA SER A 330 7.35 -4.87 17.74
C SER A 330 8.11 -3.54 17.78
N ASP A 331 8.20 -2.95 18.97
CA ASP A 331 8.88 -1.66 19.17
C ASP A 331 10.30 -1.90 19.67
N ILE A 332 11.28 -1.66 18.79
CA ILE A 332 12.69 -1.90 19.06
C ILE A 332 13.37 -0.61 19.50
N ARG A 333 13.97 -0.66 20.69
CA ARG A 333 14.83 0.40 21.21
C ARG A 333 16.29 -0.02 21.13
N ILE A 334 17.14 0.88 20.66
CA ILE A 334 18.59 0.72 20.71
C ILE A 334 19.22 1.84 21.51
N VAL A 335 20.07 1.46 22.45
CA VAL A 335 20.93 2.38 23.20
C VAL A 335 22.38 2.06 22.89
N ALA A 336 23.14 3.05 22.44
CA ALA A 336 24.57 2.92 22.18
C ALA A 336 25.38 3.63 23.28
N ASP A 337 26.30 2.89 23.90
CA ASP A 337 27.18 3.35 24.96
C ASP A 337 28.65 3.20 24.54
N ARG A 338 29.53 4.11 24.99
CA ARG A 338 30.99 3.92 24.90
C ARG A 338 31.51 3.27 26.17
N ILE A 339 32.21 2.15 26.01
CA ILE A 339 32.75 1.39 27.15
C ILE A 339 34.21 1.02 26.93
N SER A 340 34.98 1.02 28.00
CA SER A 340 36.33 0.47 27.98
C SER A 340 36.29 -1.04 27.67
N PRO A 341 37.31 -1.62 27.02
CA PRO A 341 37.45 -3.06 26.79
C PRO A 341 37.32 -3.85 28.09
N MET A 342 37.17 -5.17 28.02
CA MET A 342 37.10 -5.98 29.24
C MET A 342 38.43 -5.85 30.01
N PRO A 343 38.41 -5.47 31.30
CA PRO A 343 39.64 -5.35 32.08
C PRO A 343 40.30 -6.73 32.23
N THR A 344 41.64 -6.72 32.27
CA THR A 344 42.43 -7.93 32.58
C THR A 344 42.16 -8.41 34.01
N ALA A 345 42.48 -9.68 34.30
CA ALA A 345 42.29 -10.25 35.65
C ALA A 345 43.01 -9.42 36.73
N ASP A 346 44.19 -8.90 36.42
CA ASP A 346 44.98 -8.06 37.32
C ASP A 346 44.30 -6.70 37.56
N GLN A 347 43.79 -6.06 36.50
CA GLN A 347 43.03 -4.81 36.62
C GLN A 347 41.72 -5.00 37.40
N ILE A 348 41.05 -6.15 37.23
CA ILE A 348 39.84 -6.49 38.00
C ILE A 348 40.16 -6.56 39.50
N ALA A 349 41.23 -7.27 39.86
CA ALA A 349 41.66 -7.38 41.26
C ALA A 349 42.05 -6.02 41.85
N GLU A 350 42.74 -5.18 41.07
CA GLU A 350 43.16 -3.84 41.47
C GLU A 350 41.96 -2.88 41.67
N ILE A 351 41.01 -2.89 40.73
CA ILE A 351 39.77 -2.11 40.81
C ILE A 351 38.93 -2.58 42.00
N GLN A 352 38.80 -3.89 42.24
CA GLN A 352 38.05 -4.46 43.35
C GLN A 352 38.69 -4.11 44.71
N ALA A 353 40.01 -4.17 44.82
CA ALA A 353 40.73 -3.74 46.02
C ALA A 353 40.50 -2.25 46.30
N ALA A 354 40.55 -1.40 45.27
CA ALA A 354 40.29 0.03 45.40
C ALA A 354 38.82 0.32 45.79
N MET A 355 37.85 -0.42 45.25
CA MET A 355 36.44 -0.28 45.62
C MET A 355 36.11 -0.73 47.04
N ASN A 356 36.86 -1.72 47.56
CA ASN A 356 36.71 -2.23 48.94
C ASN A 356 37.42 -1.35 49.99
N THR A 357 38.08 -0.27 49.57
CA THR A 357 38.77 0.65 50.46
C THR A 357 37.73 1.48 51.26
N PRO A 358 37.89 1.68 52.58
CA PRO A 358 36.91 2.40 53.40
C PRO A 358 36.57 3.80 52.88
N ALA A 359 35.29 4.18 52.97
CA ALA A 359 34.81 5.49 52.52
C ALA A 359 35.56 6.62 53.25
N GLY A 360 36.18 7.53 52.49
CA GLY A 360 37.00 8.64 53.01
C GLY A 360 38.51 8.48 52.83
N THR A 361 38.98 7.31 52.36
CA THR A 361 40.38 7.09 52.02
C THR A 361 40.68 7.68 50.64
N ALA A 362 41.66 8.57 50.52
CA ALA A 362 42.02 9.19 49.24
C ALA A 362 42.70 8.17 48.32
N LEU A 363 42.03 7.79 47.24
CA LEU A 363 42.62 6.97 46.16
C LEU A 363 43.61 7.81 45.35
N GLU A 364 44.67 7.19 44.84
CA GLU A 364 45.58 7.85 43.91
C GLU A 364 44.83 8.37 42.67
N PRO A 365 45.22 9.54 42.10
CA PRO A 365 44.55 10.12 40.93
C PRO A 365 44.46 9.15 39.73
N ALA A 366 45.49 8.31 39.53
CA ALA A 366 45.49 7.29 38.48
C ALA A 366 44.41 6.22 38.72
N MET A 367 44.27 5.74 39.96
CA MET A 367 43.23 4.76 40.33
C MET A 367 41.82 5.36 40.25
N GLN A 368 41.66 6.64 40.65
CA GLN A 368 40.39 7.36 40.46
C GLN A 368 40.01 7.45 38.98
N GLN A 369 40.99 7.68 38.10
CA GLN A 369 40.79 7.73 36.66
C GLN A 369 40.46 6.35 36.08
N ILE A 370 41.13 5.27 36.51
CA ILE A 370 40.80 3.89 36.11
C ILE A 370 39.37 3.52 36.53
N ILE A 371 38.98 3.79 37.78
CA ILE A 371 37.61 3.53 38.26
C ILE A 371 36.60 4.33 37.43
N LYS A 372 36.91 5.58 37.09
CA LYS A 372 36.08 6.42 36.22
C LYS A 372 35.94 5.83 34.81
N ASP A 373 37.03 5.34 34.22
CA ASP A 373 37.05 4.79 32.86
C ASP A 373 36.34 3.43 32.76
N TYR A 374 36.33 2.63 33.83
CA TYR A 374 35.59 1.35 33.89
C TYR A 374 34.22 1.45 34.57
N ARG A 375 33.81 2.64 35.04
CA ARG A 375 32.55 2.87 35.76
C ARG A 375 31.33 2.34 35.01
N ALA A 376 31.28 2.52 33.70
CA ALA A 376 30.19 2.06 32.84
C ALA A 376 30.06 0.52 32.75
N ARG A 377 31.12 -0.24 33.06
CA ARG A 377 31.05 -1.72 33.20
C ARG A 377 30.63 -2.17 34.59
N ILE A 378 30.97 -1.39 35.62
CA ILE A 378 30.89 -1.78 37.03
C ILE A 378 29.58 -1.30 37.67
N SER A 379 28.96 -0.23 37.13
CA SER A 379 27.72 0.35 37.64
C SER A 379 26.76 0.68 36.50
N THR A 380 25.46 0.57 36.76
CA THR A 380 24.40 1.13 35.91
C THR A 380 24.34 2.65 35.95
N LEU A 381 24.96 3.30 36.94
CA LEU A 381 25.06 4.76 37.09
C LEU A 381 26.38 5.26 36.48
N GLY A 382 26.28 5.97 35.34
CA GLY A 382 27.43 6.60 34.66
C GLY A 382 27.79 5.98 33.29
N ARG A 383 26.81 5.42 32.57
CA ARG A 383 26.98 5.05 31.16
C ARG A 383 27.19 6.32 30.32
N ASP A 384 28.18 6.29 29.43
CA ASP A 384 28.41 7.32 28.42
C ASP A 384 27.53 7.01 27.21
N VAL A 385 26.24 7.31 27.35
CA VAL A 385 25.22 7.09 26.32
C VAL A 385 25.46 8.07 25.18
N ILE A 386 25.82 7.56 24.01
CA ILE A 386 26.16 8.38 22.85
C ILE A 386 25.02 8.49 21.82
N ALA A 387 24.10 7.52 21.80
CA ALA A 387 22.90 7.59 20.96
C ALA A 387 21.77 6.72 21.50
N ILE A 388 20.53 7.15 21.30
CA ILE A 388 19.31 6.38 21.57
C ILE A 388 18.43 6.49 20.33
N ALA A 389 17.90 5.37 19.87
CA ALA A 389 16.97 5.32 18.74
C ALA A 389 15.81 4.37 19.03
N GLU A 390 14.60 4.83 18.73
CA GLU A 390 13.33 4.11 18.93
C GLU A 390 12.48 4.10 17.65
N ASP A 391 12.61 5.12 16.80
CA ASP A 391 11.85 5.25 15.55
C ASP A 391 12.77 5.68 14.39
N GLY A 392 12.35 5.37 13.16
CA GLY A 392 12.96 5.91 11.95
C GLY A 392 12.45 7.30 11.57
N LEU A 393 13.16 7.95 10.64
CA LEU A 393 12.79 9.28 10.13
C LEU A 393 11.38 9.29 9.51
N VAL A 394 10.63 10.37 9.78
CA VAL A 394 9.28 10.57 9.27
C VAL A 394 9.33 10.97 7.80
N ALA A 395 8.62 10.19 6.96
CA ALA A 395 8.44 10.49 5.54
C ALA A 395 7.10 9.95 5.05
N GLY A 396 6.62 10.48 3.92
CA GLY A 396 5.41 10.02 3.26
C GLY A 396 4.14 10.62 3.83
N THR A 397 3.08 10.50 3.04
CA THR A 397 1.78 11.09 3.36
C THR A 397 1.00 10.23 4.34
N LYS A 398 -0.09 10.76 4.90
CA LYS A 398 -1.02 9.94 5.69
C LYS A 398 -1.71 8.86 4.86
N ALA A 399 -1.79 9.00 3.53
CA ALA A 399 -2.32 7.98 2.63
C ALA A 399 -1.35 6.81 2.46
N ALA A 400 -0.05 7.07 2.37
CA ALA A 400 1.00 6.05 2.36
C ALA A 400 2.18 6.47 3.25
N ARG A 401 2.17 5.98 4.50
CA ARG A 401 3.19 6.31 5.48
C ARG A 401 4.50 5.61 5.13
N PHE A 402 5.58 6.39 5.04
CA PHE A 402 6.92 5.89 4.78
C PHE A 402 7.86 5.98 5.99
N THR A 403 7.32 6.37 7.15
CA THR A 403 7.97 6.24 8.45
C THR A 403 8.06 4.78 8.85
N SER A 404 9.27 4.31 9.18
CA SER A 404 9.47 2.97 9.74
C SER A 404 9.58 3.05 11.27
N PRO A 405 8.97 2.13 12.03
CA PRO A 405 9.29 1.90 13.43
C PRO A 405 10.71 1.36 13.64
N ASP A 406 11.36 0.87 12.57
CA ASP A 406 12.72 0.37 12.65
C ASP A 406 13.74 1.50 12.89
N PRO A 407 14.52 1.44 13.99
CA PRO A 407 15.46 2.50 14.34
C PRO A 407 16.67 2.49 13.40
N ILE A 408 17.04 3.69 12.96
CA ILE A 408 18.31 3.99 12.28
C ILE A 408 18.98 5.14 13.02
N PHE A 409 20.28 5.06 13.24
CA PHE A 409 21.02 6.16 13.85
C PHE A 409 22.51 6.13 13.51
N THR A 410 23.13 7.30 13.65
CA THR A 410 24.57 7.47 13.50
C THR A 410 25.24 7.30 14.86
N ILE A 411 26.22 6.40 14.91
CA ILE A 411 27.15 6.26 16.04
C ILE A 411 28.29 7.27 15.79
N PRO A 412 28.39 8.35 16.59
CA PRO A 412 29.39 9.38 16.37
C PRO A 412 30.81 8.86 16.61
N ALA A 413 31.79 9.57 16.02
CA ALA A 413 33.21 9.38 16.27
C ALA A 413 33.50 9.41 17.78
N GLY A 414 34.41 8.54 18.22
CA GLY A 414 34.74 8.39 19.64
C GLY A 414 36.24 8.33 19.90
N PRO A 415 36.62 8.43 21.19
CA PRO A 415 38.02 8.41 21.62
C PRO A 415 38.66 7.04 21.40
N ALA A 416 39.99 7.02 21.23
CA ALA A 416 40.76 5.79 21.13
C ALA A 416 40.50 4.83 22.30
N GLY A 417 40.57 3.53 22.00
CA GLY A 417 40.58 2.47 23.02
C GLY A 417 39.24 2.20 23.71
N LYS A 418 38.11 2.79 23.29
CA LYS A 418 36.77 2.45 23.78
C LYS A 418 35.95 1.68 22.74
N ASN A 419 35.37 0.56 23.16
CA ASN A 419 34.39 -0.22 22.40
C ASN A 419 33.03 0.49 22.38
N VAL A 420 32.19 0.09 21.41
CA VAL A 420 30.77 0.46 21.38
C VAL A 420 29.96 -0.72 21.90
N ARG A 421 29.07 -0.46 22.85
CA ARG A 421 28.03 -1.39 23.29
C ARG A 421 26.68 -0.95 22.77
N LEU A 422 25.97 -1.83 22.09
CA LEU A 422 24.57 -1.68 21.72
C LEU A 422 23.72 -2.50 22.67
N THR A 423 22.76 -1.87 23.34
CA THR A 423 21.68 -2.54 24.07
C THR A 423 20.45 -2.50 23.18
N ILE A 424 20.06 -3.64 22.60
CA ILE A 424 18.85 -3.78 21.80
C ILE A 424 17.76 -4.37 22.69
N CYS A 425 16.62 -3.69 22.79
CA CYS A 425 15.51 -4.08 23.63
C CYS A 425 14.21 -4.05 22.84
N ASP A 426 13.36 -5.04 23.06
CA ASP A 426 11.99 -5.03 22.63
C ASP A 426 11.09 -4.52 23.76
N LEU A 427 10.43 -3.38 23.53
CA LEU A 427 9.58 -2.74 24.53
C LEU A 427 8.18 -3.35 24.66
N GLN A 428 7.77 -4.21 23.71
CA GLN A 428 6.46 -4.87 23.71
C GLN A 428 6.49 -6.28 24.31
N LEU A 429 7.67 -6.91 24.41
CA LEU A 429 7.80 -8.22 25.06
C LEU A 429 7.56 -8.13 26.57
N THR A 430 6.39 -8.62 26.98
CA THR A 430 6.03 -8.80 28.39
C THR A 430 6.19 -10.27 28.80
N PRO A 431 6.37 -10.60 30.09
CA PRO A 431 6.49 -11.99 30.54
C PRO A 431 5.30 -12.90 30.20
N SER A 432 4.12 -12.32 29.92
CA SER A 432 2.92 -13.05 29.49
C SER A 432 2.82 -13.25 27.98
N SER A 433 3.69 -12.60 27.19
CA SER A 433 3.76 -12.82 25.76
C SER A 433 4.25 -14.23 25.44
N LYS A 434 3.78 -14.79 24.32
CA LYS A 434 4.31 -16.02 23.71
C LYS A 434 5.03 -15.74 22.39
N SER A 435 5.13 -14.47 21.99
CA SER A 435 5.81 -14.06 20.77
C SER A 435 7.32 -13.98 20.98
N THR A 436 8.07 -14.25 19.93
CA THR A 436 9.50 -13.99 19.84
C THR A 436 9.72 -12.97 18.75
N SER A 437 10.56 -11.98 19.00
CA SER A 437 10.91 -10.96 18.02
C SER A 437 12.25 -11.30 17.41
N ARG A 438 12.33 -11.34 16.09
CA ARG A 438 13.58 -11.51 15.34
C ARG A 438 13.98 -10.13 14.83
N VAL A 439 15.15 -9.68 15.24
CA VAL A 439 15.67 -8.34 14.91
C VAL A 439 16.95 -8.53 14.11
N ARG A 440 16.97 -8.07 12.86
CA ARG A 440 18.20 -8.01 12.07
C ARG A 440 18.91 -6.68 12.34
N VAL A 441 20.08 -6.75 12.95
CA VAL A 441 20.92 -5.57 13.24
C VAL A 441 22.07 -5.51 12.25
N ARG A 442 22.37 -4.30 11.76
CA ARG A 442 23.44 -4.02 10.83
C ARG A 442 24.26 -2.85 11.36
N VAL A 443 25.58 -3.00 11.38
CA VAL A 443 26.51 -1.92 11.77
C VAL A 443 27.64 -1.82 10.76
N GLY A 444 27.94 -0.62 10.29
CA GLY A 444 28.99 -0.38 9.30
C GLY A 444 29.21 1.11 9.03
N PRO A 445 30.09 1.48 8.09
CA PRO A 445 30.29 2.88 7.73
C PRO A 445 29.01 3.47 7.11
N PRO A 446 28.73 4.78 7.29
CA PRO A 446 27.61 5.42 6.63
C PRO A 446 27.75 5.36 5.09
N MET A 447 26.77 4.76 4.41
CA MET A 447 26.75 4.67 2.95
C MET A 447 25.61 5.50 2.38
N GLN A 448 25.93 6.54 1.62
CA GLN A 448 24.93 7.43 1.02
C GLN A 448 23.94 6.63 0.17
N ARG A 449 22.66 6.78 0.48
CA ARG A 449 21.56 6.15 -0.27
C ARG A 449 20.26 6.91 -0.07
N PHE A 450 19.31 6.60 -0.93
CA PHE A 450 17.91 6.96 -0.74
C PHE A 450 17.02 5.79 -1.13
N HIS A 451 15.77 5.85 -0.71
CA HIS A 451 14.70 4.97 -1.13
C HIS A 451 13.52 5.83 -1.57
N ALA A 452 12.86 5.44 -2.65
CA ALA A 452 11.71 6.15 -3.18
C ALA A 452 10.49 5.22 -3.25
N ILE A 453 9.36 5.69 -2.73
CA ILE A 453 8.05 5.09 -2.93
C ILE A 453 7.13 6.11 -3.62
N GLY A 454 6.03 5.63 -4.19
CA GLY A 454 4.97 6.53 -4.63
C GLY A 454 3.59 5.88 -4.59
N HIS A 455 2.56 6.70 -4.64
CA HIS A 455 1.17 6.26 -4.82
C HIS A 455 0.41 7.24 -5.72
N TRP A 456 -0.65 6.77 -6.38
CA TRP A 456 -1.58 7.68 -7.06
C TRP A 456 -2.21 8.65 -6.06
N THR A 457 -2.30 9.92 -6.43
CA THR A 457 -2.86 10.95 -5.54
C THR A 457 -4.36 10.70 -5.32
N PRO A 458 -4.81 10.49 -4.07
CA PRO A 458 -6.22 10.28 -3.77
C PRO A 458 -7.09 11.49 -4.12
N ASP A 459 -8.37 11.23 -4.35
CA ASP A 459 -9.43 12.21 -4.66
C ASP A 459 -9.91 12.99 -3.44
N THR A 460 -8.99 13.46 -2.60
CA THR A 460 -9.29 14.24 -1.38
C THR A 460 -8.17 15.21 -1.07
N ASN A 461 -8.52 16.36 -0.48
CA ASN A 461 -7.54 17.28 0.07
C ASN A 461 -7.02 16.85 1.46
N ASN A 462 -7.65 15.86 2.09
CA ASN A 462 -7.26 15.34 3.39
C ASN A 462 -6.72 13.92 3.28
N ALA A 463 -5.39 13.78 3.27
CA ALA A 463 -4.72 12.49 3.16
C ALA A 463 -5.08 11.49 4.28
N ALA A 464 -5.56 11.94 5.44
CA ALA A 464 -6.02 11.05 6.52
C ALA A 464 -7.38 10.40 6.22
N GLN A 465 -8.13 10.93 5.27
CA GLN A 465 -9.41 10.40 4.78
C GLN A 465 -9.26 9.74 3.40
N ALA A 466 -8.03 9.46 2.96
CA ALA A 466 -7.79 8.84 1.67
C ALA A 466 -8.51 7.49 1.56
N LYS A 467 -9.11 7.27 0.39
CA LYS A 467 -9.76 6.03 0.00
C LYS A 467 -8.88 5.30 -1.03
N THR A 468 -9.22 4.05 -1.29
CA THR A 468 -8.68 3.30 -2.43
C THR A 468 -8.92 4.08 -3.72
N THR A 469 -7.86 4.26 -4.52
CA THR A 469 -7.89 5.06 -5.74
C THR A 469 -7.18 4.32 -6.87
N GLY A 470 -7.83 4.22 -8.02
CA GLY A 470 -7.19 3.87 -9.27
C GLY A 470 -6.68 5.12 -10.00
N VAL A 471 -6.41 4.95 -11.29
CA VAL A 471 -5.97 6.04 -12.17
C VAL A 471 -6.65 5.93 -13.53
N GLY A 472 -7.12 7.08 -14.02
CA GLY A 472 -7.61 7.25 -15.39
C GLY A 472 -7.11 8.59 -15.92
N LEU A 473 -6.34 8.56 -16.99
CA LEU A 473 -5.84 9.75 -17.65
C LEU A 473 -6.70 10.05 -18.87
N ILE A 474 -7.66 10.95 -18.71
CA ILE A 474 -8.55 11.39 -19.80
C ILE A 474 -7.76 12.25 -20.79
N LYS A 475 -7.97 12.10 -22.11
CA LYS A 475 -7.35 12.98 -23.11
C LYS A 475 -7.60 14.45 -22.79
N GLY A 476 -6.59 15.28 -23.05
CA GLY A 476 -6.61 16.69 -22.67
C GLY A 476 -6.69 16.95 -21.15
N GLY A 477 -6.50 15.93 -20.30
CA GLY A 477 -6.56 16.00 -18.84
C GLY A 477 -5.20 15.84 -18.18
N GLN A 478 -5.22 15.55 -16.88
CA GLN A 478 -4.02 15.33 -16.06
C GLN A 478 -4.30 14.37 -14.90
N CYS A 479 -3.27 13.67 -14.43
CA CYS A 479 -3.28 12.90 -13.19
C CYS A 479 -1.93 13.01 -12.48
N ALA A 480 -1.84 12.64 -11.20
CA ALA A 480 -0.61 12.84 -10.44
C ALA A 480 -0.26 11.67 -9.53
N LEU A 481 1.04 11.48 -9.36
CA LEU A 481 1.68 10.47 -8.53
C LEU A 481 2.47 11.18 -7.44
N GLN A 482 2.09 10.95 -6.19
CA GLN A 482 2.82 11.42 -5.02
C GLN A 482 4.07 10.56 -4.84
N VAL A 483 5.24 11.21 -4.77
CA VAL A 483 6.53 10.55 -4.56
C VAL A 483 7.06 10.95 -3.18
N SER A 484 7.50 9.96 -2.42
CA SER A 484 8.10 10.15 -1.09
C SER A 484 9.46 9.46 -1.03
N VAL A 485 10.44 10.11 -0.41
CA VAL A 485 11.81 9.63 -0.31
C VAL A 485 12.31 9.65 1.12
N ARG A 486 13.14 8.65 1.44
CA ARG A 486 13.92 8.59 2.68
C ARG A 486 15.40 8.50 2.32
N ARG A 487 16.18 9.47 2.79
CA ARG A 487 17.65 9.51 2.64
C ARG A 487 18.31 8.83 3.84
N ALA A 488 19.46 8.21 3.64
CA ALA A 488 20.26 7.57 4.69
C ALA A 488 21.76 7.67 4.37
N GLY A 489 22.62 7.31 5.33
CA GLY A 489 24.07 7.37 5.20
C GLY A 489 24.63 8.77 4.96
N GLY A 490 23.98 9.79 5.53
CA GLY A 490 24.39 11.19 5.40
C GLY A 490 24.06 11.86 4.06
N PHE A 491 23.37 11.18 3.14
CA PHE A 491 22.96 11.81 1.87
C PHE A 491 21.93 12.93 2.12
N ALA A 492 22.22 14.13 1.63
CA ALA A 492 21.34 15.29 1.75
C ALA A 492 21.09 16.01 0.40
N GLY A 493 21.54 15.43 -0.71
CA GLY A 493 21.48 16.03 -2.05
C GLY A 493 20.07 16.03 -2.68
N PRO A 494 19.92 16.73 -3.82
CA PRO A 494 18.69 16.74 -4.59
C PRO A 494 18.41 15.35 -5.22
N ILE A 495 17.13 15.04 -5.41
CA ILE A 495 16.69 13.83 -6.12
C ILE A 495 15.77 14.26 -7.27
N HIS A 496 16.13 13.92 -8.50
CA HIS A 496 15.37 14.19 -9.71
C HIS A 496 14.40 13.04 -9.99
N VAL A 497 13.16 13.34 -10.31
CA VAL A 497 12.11 12.35 -10.49
C VAL A 497 11.47 12.52 -11.87
N THR A 498 11.36 11.42 -12.60
CA THR A 498 10.76 11.38 -13.94
C THR A 498 10.06 10.03 -14.18
N CYS A 499 9.55 9.80 -15.38
CA CYS A 499 8.93 8.53 -15.77
C CYS A 499 9.37 8.11 -17.17
N GLU A 500 9.68 6.83 -17.32
CA GLU A 500 9.99 6.14 -18.56
C GLU A 500 8.82 5.21 -18.95
N GLY A 501 8.77 4.78 -20.21
CA GLY A 501 7.71 3.88 -20.69
C GLY A 501 6.32 4.52 -20.81
N LEU A 502 6.26 5.84 -21.08
CA LEU A 502 5.01 6.54 -21.29
C LEU A 502 4.36 6.15 -22.63
N PRO A 503 3.03 6.03 -22.71
CA PRO A 503 2.34 5.81 -23.98
C PRO A 503 2.38 7.05 -24.89
N PRO A 504 2.17 6.87 -26.21
CA PRO A 504 2.06 7.98 -27.15
C PRO A 504 1.01 9.02 -26.72
N GLY A 505 1.36 10.31 -26.81
CA GLY A 505 0.48 11.42 -26.42
C GLY A 505 0.40 11.68 -24.91
N VAL A 506 1.21 11.00 -24.09
CA VAL A 506 1.34 11.30 -22.65
C VAL A 506 2.70 11.89 -22.35
N VAL A 507 2.71 13.02 -21.62
CA VAL A 507 3.91 13.73 -21.19
C VAL A 507 3.93 13.89 -19.69
N VAL A 508 5.13 13.88 -19.11
CA VAL A 508 5.37 14.07 -17.67
C VAL A 508 6.29 15.27 -17.46
N TYR A 509 6.04 16.05 -16.41
CA TYR A 509 6.93 17.14 -16.01
C TYR A 509 7.92 16.60 -14.97
N PRO A 510 9.24 16.59 -15.27
CA PRO A 510 10.22 16.16 -14.29
C PRO A 510 10.16 17.02 -13.02
N ALA A 511 10.26 16.37 -11.87
CA ALA A 511 10.20 17.00 -10.57
C ALA A 511 11.55 16.87 -9.85
N ILE A 512 11.80 17.75 -8.89
CA ILE A 512 12.96 17.73 -8.01
C ILE A 512 12.46 17.69 -6.58
N ILE A 513 12.99 16.75 -5.81
CA ILE A 513 12.91 16.75 -4.35
C ILE A 513 14.19 17.41 -3.86
N ALA A 514 14.08 18.67 -3.44
CA ALA A 514 15.22 19.47 -3.05
C ALA A 514 15.90 18.91 -1.77
N PRO A 515 17.15 19.32 -1.46
CA PRO A 515 17.76 19.07 -0.17
C PRO A 515 16.82 19.40 1.00
N GLY A 516 16.68 18.48 1.94
CA GLY A 516 15.77 18.62 3.09
C GLY A 516 14.28 18.35 2.81
N GLN A 517 13.83 18.30 1.55
CA GLN A 517 12.45 17.87 1.22
C GLN A 517 12.36 16.35 1.16
N THR A 518 11.23 15.79 1.55
CA THR A 518 10.97 14.34 1.53
C THR A 518 9.97 13.92 0.46
N GLU A 519 9.33 14.87 -0.22
CA GLU A 519 8.14 14.60 -1.02
C GLU A 519 8.04 15.53 -2.24
N THR A 520 7.41 15.05 -3.33
CA THR A 520 7.02 15.85 -4.50
C THR A 520 5.87 15.19 -5.26
N GLN A 521 5.34 15.85 -6.28
CA GLN A 521 4.31 15.32 -7.17
C GLN A 521 4.85 15.20 -8.60
N LEU A 522 4.64 14.03 -9.20
CA LEU A 522 4.92 13.77 -10.61
C LEU A 522 3.59 13.81 -11.38
N VAL A 523 3.40 14.84 -12.21
CA VAL A 523 2.13 15.09 -12.91
C VAL A 523 2.25 14.67 -14.37
N PHE A 524 1.27 13.88 -14.81
CA PHE A 524 1.13 13.36 -16.17
C PHE A 524 0.01 14.11 -16.87
N TYR A 525 0.22 14.41 -18.15
CA TYR A 525 -0.73 15.08 -19.02
C TYR A 525 -0.96 14.22 -20.26
N ALA A 526 -2.22 14.09 -20.65
CA ALA A 526 -2.55 13.55 -21.97
C ALA A 526 -2.86 14.69 -22.94
N GLU A 527 -2.32 14.57 -24.14
CA GLU A 527 -2.71 15.38 -25.29
C GLU A 527 -4.16 15.06 -25.71
N GLU A 528 -4.79 15.93 -26.49
CA GLU A 528 -6.19 15.72 -26.95
C GLU A 528 -6.32 14.60 -27.99
N ASN A 529 -5.22 14.23 -28.66
CA ASN A 529 -5.14 13.14 -29.62
C ASN A 529 -4.61 11.83 -28.98
N ALA A 530 -4.40 11.79 -27.65
CA ALA A 530 -3.95 10.59 -26.98
C ALA A 530 -4.97 9.45 -27.16
N THR A 531 -4.47 8.28 -27.57
CA THR A 531 -5.28 7.08 -27.85
C THR A 531 -5.49 6.24 -26.60
N ASN A 532 -6.53 5.41 -26.58
CA ASN A 532 -6.74 4.47 -25.48
C ASN A 532 -5.53 3.55 -25.33
N TRP A 533 -5.05 3.44 -24.09
CA TRP A 533 -3.89 2.65 -23.75
C TRP A 533 -4.02 2.15 -22.33
N VAL A 534 -3.53 0.95 -22.05
CA VAL A 534 -3.40 0.42 -20.70
C VAL A 534 -2.10 -0.35 -20.60
N GLY A 535 -1.36 -0.12 -19.52
CA GLY A 535 -0.12 -0.85 -19.29
C GLY A 535 0.74 -0.25 -18.19
N THR A 536 1.96 -0.77 -18.14
CA THR A 536 2.94 -0.42 -17.11
C THR A 536 3.78 0.78 -17.52
N ILE A 537 4.00 1.69 -16.57
CA ILE A 537 4.94 2.81 -16.68
C ILE A 537 6.09 2.62 -15.68
N GLN A 538 7.21 3.34 -15.83
CA GLN A 538 8.38 3.20 -14.98
C GLN A 538 8.82 4.55 -14.40
N PRO A 539 8.22 5.01 -13.28
CA PRO A 539 8.69 6.18 -12.55
C PRO A 539 10.06 5.89 -11.90
N VAL A 540 11.01 6.81 -12.07
CA VAL A 540 12.39 6.66 -11.60
C VAL A 540 12.85 7.90 -10.84
N ALA A 541 13.72 7.69 -9.86
CA ALA A 541 14.37 8.72 -9.06
C ALA A 541 15.89 8.65 -9.28
N LYS A 542 16.52 9.78 -9.59
CA LYS A 542 17.94 9.92 -9.93
C LYS A 542 18.62 10.85 -8.96
N ALA A 543 19.77 10.45 -8.44
CA ALA A 543 20.59 11.32 -7.58
C ALA A 543 22.07 11.00 -7.73
N THR A 544 22.90 11.97 -7.41
CA THR A 544 24.34 11.84 -7.38
C THR A 544 24.80 11.53 -5.96
N LEU A 545 25.32 10.32 -5.74
CA LEU A 545 25.75 9.81 -4.44
C LEU A 545 27.28 9.74 -4.37
N THR A 546 27.82 9.84 -3.17
CA THR A 546 29.25 9.61 -2.90
C THR A 546 29.44 8.29 -2.18
N ASP A 547 30.31 7.43 -2.69
CA ASP A 547 30.62 6.14 -2.09
C ASP A 547 31.61 6.25 -0.90
N SER A 548 31.96 5.12 -0.30
CA SER A 548 32.90 5.06 0.83
C SER A 548 34.34 5.47 0.47
N ASN A 549 34.69 5.51 -0.82
CA ASN A 549 36.00 5.91 -1.34
C ASN A 549 36.03 7.39 -1.78
N ASN A 550 34.99 8.16 -1.46
CA ASN A 550 34.77 9.53 -1.92
C ASN A 550 34.59 9.67 -3.45
N ALA A 551 34.27 8.59 -4.16
CA ALA A 551 33.93 8.65 -5.58
C ALA A 551 32.45 9.01 -5.75
N THR A 552 32.17 9.90 -6.69
CA THR A 552 30.81 10.34 -7.00
C THR A 552 30.21 9.51 -8.14
N GLN A 553 28.99 9.01 -7.95
CA GLN A 553 28.26 8.19 -8.91
C GLN A 553 26.81 8.67 -9.06
N GLU A 554 26.32 8.73 -10.31
CA GLU A 554 24.89 8.90 -10.57
C GLU A 554 24.16 7.56 -10.38
N VAL A 555 23.14 7.56 -9.52
CA VAL A 555 22.34 6.40 -9.20
C VAL A 555 20.89 6.66 -9.63
N THR A 556 20.36 5.75 -10.43
CA THR A 556 18.94 5.71 -10.81
C THR A 556 18.27 4.55 -10.07
N GLN A 557 17.18 4.84 -9.35
CA GLN A 557 16.37 3.85 -8.67
C GLN A 557 14.91 3.89 -9.16
N PRO A 558 14.24 2.74 -9.29
CA PRO A 558 12.81 2.70 -9.53
C PRO A 558 12.05 3.23 -8.31
N ILE A 559 11.01 4.04 -8.53
CA ILE A 559 10.10 4.45 -7.46
C ILE A 559 9.17 3.28 -7.18
N ARG A 560 9.24 2.73 -5.97
CA ARG A 560 8.45 1.54 -5.60
C ARG A 560 6.96 1.89 -5.52
N PRO A 561 6.08 1.16 -6.24
CA PRO A 561 4.66 1.45 -6.21
C PRO A 561 4.06 1.08 -4.86
N CYS A 562 3.16 1.94 -4.38
CA CYS A 562 2.32 1.71 -3.21
C CYS A 562 0.87 2.00 -3.57
N THR A 563 -0.03 1.28 -2.91
CA THR A 563 -1.48 1.48 -3.04
C THR A 563 -2.11 1.66 -1.67
N VAL A 564 -3.15 2.50 -1.60
CA VAL A 564 -4.08 2.49 -0.46
C VAL A 564 -4.93 1.22 -0.58
N ALA A 565 -4.58 0.18 0.18
CA ALA A 565 -5.25 -1.12 0.14
C ALA A 565 -6.57 -1.11 0.94
N VAL A 566 -6.60 -0.39 2.05
CA VAL A 566 -7.79 -0.22 2.89
C VAL A 566 -8.04 1.27 3.11
N SER A 567 -9.22 1.74 2.72
CA SER A 567 -9.68 3.11 2.91
C SER A 567 -9.76 3.49 4.39
N ALA A 568 -9.67 4.78 4.70
CA ALA A 568 -9.95 5.30 6.03
C ALA A 568 -11.37 4.92 6.51
N SER A 569 -11.53 4.59 7.80
CA SER A 569 -12.84 4.29 8.40
C SER A 569 -13.28 5.40 9.36
N GLY A 570 -14.58 5.73 9.33
CA GLY A 570 -15.17 6.98 9.87
C GLY A 570 -14.86 7.37 11.31
N ASP A 571 -14.53 6.43 12.22
CA ASP A 571 -14.42 6.76 13.66
C ASP A 571 -13.00 7.01 14.20
N ARG A 572 -11.94 6.63 13.46
CA ARG A 572 -10.50 6.82 13.82
C ARG A 572 -9.51 6.06 12.92
N GLY A 573 -9.98 5.33 11.91
CA GLY A 573 -9.14 4.46 11.10
C GLY A 573 -8.42 5.23 10.02
N LEU A 574 -7.10 5.22 10.05
CA LEU A 574 -6.25 5.75 9.00
C LEU A 574 -6.22 4.79 7.80
N PRO A 575 -6.04 5.30 6.58
CA PRO A 575 -5.85 4.44 5.42
C PRO A 575 -4.62 3.55 5.63
N GLN A 576 -4.71 2.31 5.16
CA GLN A 576 -3.61 1.35 5.20
C GLN A 576 -3.08 1.16 3.79
N ALA A 577 -1.83 1.55 3.58
CA ALA A 577 -1.13 1.35 2.32
C ALA A 577 -0.14 0.18 2.40
N ARG A 578 0.10 -0.44 1.26
CA ARG A 578 1.14 -1.46 1.07
C ARG A 578 1.89 -1.24 -0.23
N VAL A 579 3.06 -1.84 -0.32
CA VAL A 579 3.81 -1.97 -1.57
C VAL A 579 2.99 -2.81 -2.57
N SER A 580 3.06 -2.42 -3.83
CA SER A 580 2.51 -3.13 -4.99
C SER A 580 3.66 -3.56 -5.91
N SER A 581 3.39 -4.47 -6.84
CA SER A 581 4.39 -5.04 -7.75
C SER A 581 4.70 -4.13 -8.94
N GLN A 582 3.71 -3.38 -9.44
CA GLN A 582 3.83 -2.65 -10.71
C GLN A 582 3.03 -1.34 -10.70
N TRP A 583 3.52 -0.35 -11.45
CA TRP A 583 2.75 0.84 -11.79
C TRP A 583 1.86 0.54 -12.98
N GLN A 584 0.56 0.83 -12.87
CA GLN A 584 -0.38 0.68 -13.97
C GLN A 584 -1.03 2.03 -14.27
N MET A 585 -1.25 2.33 -15.54
CA MET A 585 -1.96 3.52 -16.01
C MET A 585 -2.89 3.16 -17.16
N LYS A 586 -4.04 3.84 -17.24
CA LYS A 586 -4.94 3.82 -18.40
C LYS A 586 -5.16 5.23 -18.94
N VAL A 587 -5.01 5.38 -20.26
CA VAL A 587 -5.43 6.56 -21.02
C VAL A 587 -6.85 6.32 -21.54
N ILE A 588 -7.75 7.27 -21.32
CA ILE A 588 -9.16 7.19 -21.69
C ILE A 588 -9.41 8.12 -22.88
N GLU A 589 -9.79 7.55 -24.03
CA GLU A 589 -9.99 8.31 -25.28
C GLU A 589 -11.44 8.76 -25.52
N ASN A 590 -12.40 8.08 -24.88
CA ASN A 590 -13.84 8.25 -25.10
C ASN A 590 -14.42 9.52 -24.45
N GLU A 591 -13.62 10.24 -23.67
CA GLU A 591 -14.01 11.46 -22.97
C GLU A 591 -12.91 12.51 -23.12
N LEU A 592 -13.25 13.78 -23.07
CA LEU A 592 -12.30 14.89 -23.09
C LEU A 592 -12.37 15.60 -21.74
N ALA A 593 -11.23 15.79 -21.09
CA ALA A 593 -11.23 16.35 -19.73
C ALA A 593 -11.81 17.78 -19.72
N PRO A 594 -12.71 18.12 -18.78
CA PRO A 594 -13.33 19.44 -18.74
C PRO A 594 -12.35 20.60 -18.51
N ILE A 595 -11.20 20.33 -17.89
CA ILE A 595 -10.17 21.33 -17.67
C ILE A 595 -8.76 20.72 -17.65
N GLN A 596 -7.78 21.43 -18.21
CA GLN A 596 -6.35 21.16 -18.06
C GLN A 596 -5.65 22.41 -17.54
N ILE A 597 -4.76 22.29 -16.54
CA ILE A 597 -4.08 23.45 -15.96
C ILE A 597 -2.57 23.25 -16.06
N LYS A 598 -1.88 24.23 -16.61
CA LYS A 598 -0.43 24.25 -16.82
C LYS A 598 0.17 25.51 -16.23
N ALA A 599 1.39 25.40 -15.71
CA ALA A 599 2.21 26.54 -15.32
C ALA A 599 3.31 26.75 -16.36
N GLY A 600 3.63 28.02 -16.64
CA GLY A 600 4.68 28.34 -17.59
C GLY A 600 4.36 27.95 -19.03
N ASP A 601 5.43 27.76 -19.80
CA ASP A 601 5.35 27.46 -21.25
C ASP A 601 5.61 25.98 -21.59
N GLY A 602 5.63 25.08 -20.60
CA GLY A 602 5.73 23.65 -20.89
C GLY A 602 6.65 22.86 -19.95
N PRO A 603 6.87 21.57 -20.27
CA PRO A 603 7.80 20.71 -19.55
C PRO A 603 9.20 21.31 -19.60
N GLY A 604 9.78 21.58 -18.43
CA GLY A 604 11.12 22.16 -18.30
C GLY A 604 11.14 23.67 -18.06
N TRP A 605 9.99 24.36 -18.07
CA TRP A 605 9.91 25.77 -17.68
C TRP A 605 10.41 25.99 -16.24
N VAL A 606 11.24 27.01 -16.06
CA VAL A 606 11.85 27.39 -14.77
C VAL A 606 11.54 28.85 -14.51
N LEU A 607 10.95 29.13 -13.34
CA LEU A 607 10.83 30.48 -12.82
C LEU A 607 12.06 30.78 -11.98
N GLU A 608 12.88 31.73 -12.43
CA GLU A 608 14.05 32.18 -11.69
C GLU A 608 13.71 33.45 -10.88
N ILE A 609 14.01 33.44 -9.59
CA ILE A 609 13.81 34.60 -8.70
C ILE A 609 15.08 34.80 -7.84
N PRO A 610 15.70 35.99 -7.85
CA PRO A 610 16.83 36.28 -6.98
C PRO A 610 16.39 36.44 -5.52
N LEU A 611 17.31 36.24 -4.58
CA LEU A 611 17.10 36.52 -3.16
C LEU A 611 16.56 37.94 -2.94
N GLY A 612 15.46 38.06 -2.20
CA GLY A 612 14.77 39.34 -1.96
C GLY A 612 13.83 39.80 -3.09
N GLY A 613 13.76 39.06 -4.20
CA GLY A 613 12.96 39.41 -5.38
C GLY A 613 11.52 38.87 -5.37
N SER A 614 10.76 39.25 -6.40
CA SER A 614 9.45 38.68 -6.71
C SER A 614 9.26 38.47 -8.21
N ALA A 615 8.40 37.53 -8.58
CA ALA A 615 8.01 37.28 -9.97
C ALA A 615 6.57 36.79 -10.07
N LYS A 616 5.95 36.97 -11.25
CA LYS A 616 4.62 36.45 -11.54
C LYS A 616 4.72 35.09 -12.23
N LEU A 617 3.93 34.13 -11.77
CA LEU A 617 3.82 32.81 -12.38
C LEU A 617 2.67 32.80 -13.41
N PRO A 618 2.90 32.66 -14.72
CA PRO A 618 1.82 32.44 -15.67
C PRO A 618 1.19 31.05 -15.47
N VAL A 619 -0.09 31.03 -15.10
CA VAL A 619 -0.90 29.81 -14.99
C VAL A 619 -1.95 29.85 -16.09
N LYS A 620 -1.95 28.83 -16.96
CA LYS A 620 -2.83 28.71 -18.13
C LYS A 620 -3.79 27.54 -17.92
N ALA A 621 -5.07 27.77 -18.21
CA ALA A 621 -6.14 26.80 -18.11
C ALA A 621 -6.82 26.61 -19.48
N VAL A 622 -6.83 25.38 -19.97
CA VAL A 622 -7.63 24.97 -21.13
C VAL A 622 -8.97 24.47 -20.58
N ARG A 623 -10.01 25.30 -20.69
CA ARG A 623 -11.38 24.98 -20.24
C ARG A 623 -12.22 24.44 -21.38
N ARG A 624 -13.05 23.46 -21.06
CA ARG A 624 -13.97 22.76 -21.96
C ARG A 624 -15.30 22.57 -21.23
N ALA A 625 -16.29 22.01 -21.92
CA ALA A 625 -17.64 21.83 -21.38
C ALA A 625 -17.61 21.14 -19.99
N GLY A 626 -18.17 21.82 -18.99
CA GLY A 626 -18.26 21.33 -17.61
C GLY A 626 -17.12 21.78 -16.69
N GLY A 627 -16.09 22.43 -17.23
CA GLY A 627 -14.92 22.94 -16.51
C GLY A 627 -14.93 24.45 -16.30
N ASP A 628 -16.10 25.07 -16.23
CA ASP A 628 -16.27 26.53 -16.29
C ASP A 628 -16.24 27.23 -14.92
N GLN A 629 -16.31 26.44 -13.84
CA GLN A 629 -16.38 26.92 -12.46
C GLN A 629 -15.05 27.51 -11.96
N LYS A 630 -15.13 28.25 -10.84
CA LYS A 630 -13.94 28.74 -10.14
C LYS A 630 -13.08 27.58 -9.64
N GLY A 631 -11.76 27.75 -9.72
CA GLY A 631 -10.79 26.82 -9.14
C GLY A 631 -9.98 27.48 -8.04
N ILE A 632 -9.93 26.90 -6.85
CA ILE A 632 -9.07 27.38 -5.75
C ILE A 632 -7.72 26.68 -5.87
N MET A 633 -6.65 27.44 -6.06
CA MET A 633 -5.30 26.92 -6.26
C MET A 633 -4.49 27.08 -4.97
N ARG A 634 -4.16 25.96 -4.32
CA ARG A 634 -3.36 25.95 -3.10
C ARG A 634 -1.93 25.50 -3.42
N PRO A 635 -0.93 26.38 -3.38
CA PRO A 635 0.45 26.00 -3.66
C PRO A 635 0.95 25.03 -2.60
N GLN A 636 1.67 24.01 -3.05
CA GLN A 636 2.26 22.96 -2.23
C GLN A 636 3.76 22.89 -2.46
N ASN A 637 4.46 22.32 -1.50
CA ASN A 637 5.93 22.20 -1.51
C ASN A 637 6.66 23.55 -1.60
N VAL A 638 6.05 24.61 -1.07
CA VAL A 638 6.65 25.95 -1.01
C VAL A 638 7.85 25.93 -0.05
N PRO A 639 9.07 26.31 -0.50
CA PRO A 639 10.26 26.31 0.35
C PRO A 639 10.14 27.28 1.51
N ALA A 640 10.88 27.03 2.60
CA ALA A 640 10.95 27.96 3.72
C ALA A 640 11.38 29.36 3.25
N LYS A 641 10.75 30.40 3.79
CA LYS A 641 11.02 31.82 3.47
C LYS A 641 10.67 32.22 2.02
N VAL A 642 9.85 31.42 1.33
CA VAL A 642 9.16 31.80 0.10
C VAL A 642 7.69 32.04 0.44
N THR A 643 7.15 33.18 0.01
CA THR A 643 5.72 33.48 0.13
C THR A 643 5.04 33.21 -1.19
N PHE A 644 4.11 32.27 -1.18
CA PHE A 644 3.20 32.00 -2.28
C PHE A 644 1.82 31.66 -1.71
N ALA A 645 0.88 32.60 -1.81
CA ALA A 645 -0.44 32.46 -1.22
C ALA A 645 -1.38 31.64 -2.12
N GLU A 646 -2.44 31.09 -1.53
CA GLU A 646 -3.55 30.56 -2.33
C GLU A 646 -4.16 31.67 -3.19
N PHE A 647 -4.62 31.30 -4.38
CA PHE A 647 -5.29 32.23 -5.29
C PHE A 647 -6.43 31.51 -6.02
N GLU A 648 -7.36 32.30 -6.55
CA GLU A 648 -8.46 31.79 -7.34
C GLU A 648 -8.16 31.90 -8.83
N LEU A 649 -8.47 30.85 -9.59
CA LEU A 649 -8.67 30.93 -11.03
C LEU A 649 -10.17 31.21 -11.24
N PRO A 650 -10.56 32.45 -11.63
CA PRO A 650 -11.97 32.83 -11.72
C PRO A 650 -12.76 31.98 -12.71
N PRO A 651 -14.11 31.94 -12.59
CA PRO A 651 -14.95 31.26 -13.57
C PRO A 651 -14.65 31.73 -14.99
N ASN A 652 -14.59 30.78 -15.94
CA ASN A 652 -14.26 31.00 -17.35
C ASN A 652 -12.88 31.63 -17.65
N ALA A 653 -12.07 31.99 -16.65
CA ALA A 653 -10.75 32.57 -16.89
C ALA A 653 -9.78 31.52 -17.46
N ALA A 654 -9.10 31.88 -18.55
CA ALA A 654 -8.09 31.04 -19.19
C ALA A 654 -6.70 31.22 -18.58
N GLU A 655 -6.45 32.32 -17.86
CA GLU A 655 -5.14 32.64 -17.30
C GLU A 655 -5.23 33.29 -15.93
N ALA A 656 -4.20 33.07 -15.11
CA ALA A 656 -3.93 33.78 -13.86
C ALA A 656 -2.42 34.02 -13.72
N ALA A 657 -2.03 35.08 -13.02
CA ALA A 657 -0.63 35.45 -12.85
C ALA A 657 -0.29 35.81 -11.38
N PRO A 658 -0.40 34.84 -10.45
CA PRO A 658 -0.12 35.10 -9.04
C PRO A 658 1.37 35.42 -8.80
N GLU A 659 1.63 36.21 -7.77
CA GLU A 659 2.98 36.66 -7.42
C GLU A 659 3.64 35.72 -6.40
N ILE A 660 4.92 35.40 -6.62
CA ILE A 660 5.79 34.66 -5.71
C ILE A 660 6.86 35.61 -5.18
N LYS A 661 7.10 35.61 -3.87
CA LYS A 661 8.13 36.44 -3.22
C LYS A 661 9.14 35.57 -2.50
N VAL A 662 10.42 35.89 -2.67
CA VAL A 662 11.54 35.18 -2.04
C VAL A 662 12.23 36.12 -1.06
N ALA A 663 12.35 35.71 0.21
CA ALA A 663 13.07 36.51 1.19
C ALA A 663 14.58 36.59 0.86
N ALA A 664 15.26 37.62 1.37
CA ALA A 664 16.69 37.82 1.14
C ALA A 664 17.57 36.72 1.75
N ASP A 665 17.06 36.01 2.76
CA ASP A 665 17.73 34.95 3.52
C ASP A 665 17.14 33.55 3.25
N ALA A 666 16.41 33.41 2.13
CA ALA A 666 15.93 32.13 1.64
C ALA A 666 17.08 31.22 1.17
N THR A 667 16.85 29.90 1.15
CA THR A 667 17.84 28.95 0.67
C THR A 667 17.88 28.93 -0.85
N VAL A 668 19.08 29.13 -1.42
CA VAL A 668 19.34 29.02 -2.86
C VAL A 668 19.19 27.55 -3.29
N GLY A 669 18.55 27.32 -4.42
CA GLY A 669 18.33 25.97 -4.93
C GLY A 669 17.21 25.88 -5.95
N GLU A 670 17.00 24.67 -6.45
CA GLU A 670 15.87 24.32 -7.32
C GLU A 670 14.81 23.53 -6.56
N TYR A 671 13.56 23.95 -6.72
CA TYR A 671 12.40 23.38 -6.05
C TYR A 671 11.31 23.10 -7.07
N THR A 672 10.55 22.02 -6.87
CA THR A 672 9.31 21.78 -7.65
C THR A 672 8.11 22.10 -6.79
N LEU A 673 7.35 23.11 -7.21
CA LEU A 673 6.08 23.49 -6.61
C LEU A 673 4.96 23.01 -7.51
N TRP A 674 3.79 22.78 -6.93
CA TRP A 674 2.58 22.33 -7.62
C TRP A 674 1.35 22.85 -6.88
N PHE A 675 0.17 22.72 -7.50
CA PHE A 675 -1.08 23.16 -6.88
C PHE A 675 -1.97 21.98 -6.54
N GLN A 676 -2.48 21.97 -5.31
CA GLN A 676 -3.69 21.22 -4.99
C GLN A 676 -4.88 22.12 -5.33
N THR A 677 -5.60 21.74 -6.38
CA THR A 677 -6.71 22.51 -6.92
C THR A 677 -8.03 21.90 -6.51
N GLU A 678 -8.94 22.75 -6.04
CA GLU A 678 -10.33 22.40 -5.77
C GLU A 678 -11.22 23.10 -6.79
N ILE A 679 -11.95 22.32 -7.58
CA ILE A 679 -12.87 22.81 -8.62
C ILE A 679 -14.10 21.92 -8.71
N VAL A 680 -15.25 22.51 -9.03
CA VAL A 680 -16.46 21.75 -9.32
C VAL A 680 -16.50 21.43 -10.82
N ILE A 681 -16.51 20.14 -11.15
CA ILE A 681 -16.62 19.65 -12.53
C ILE A 681 -18.05 19.19 -12.78
N LYS A 682 -18.67 19.71 -13.83
CA LYS A 682 -19.99 19.28 -14.27
C LYS A 682 -19.88 18.20 -15.34
N GLN A 683 -20.35 17.00 -15.05
CA GLN A 683 -20.28 15.89 -16.00
C GLN A 683 -21.40 14.86 -15.80
N SER A 684 -21.62 14.03 -16.82
CA SER A 684 -22.55 12.91 -16.78
C SER A 684 -21.84 11.64 -16.32
N LEU A 685 -22.49 10.83 -15.49
CA LEU A 685 -22.02 9.50 -15.13
C LEU A 685 -22.71 8.45 -16.02
N HIS A 686 -21.93 7.48 -16.52
CA HIS A 686 -22.42 6.32 -17.28
C HIS A 686 -23.32 6.59 -18.52
N PRO A 687 -22.99 7.57 -19.40
CA PRO A 687 -23.81 7.83 -20.60
C PRO A 687 -23.89 6.63 -21.57
N GLU A 688 -22.94 5.71 -21.53
CA GLU A 688 -22.94 4.48 -22.32
C GLU A 688 -24.08 3.53 -21.96
N SER A 689 -24.54 3.52 -20.70
CA SER A 689 -25.68 2.67 -20.30
C SER A 689 -26.96 3.12 -21.02
N HIS A 690 -27.16 4.43 -21.14
CA HIS A 690 -28.22 5.00 -21.95
C HIS A 690 -28.04 4.67 -23.44
N ALA A 691 -26.84 4.88 -23.98
CA ALA A 691 -26.55 4.61 -25.39
C ALA A 691 -26.77 3.14 -25.78
N ARG A 692 -26.37 2.19 -24.92
CA ARG A 692 -26.61 0.75 -25.12
C ARG A 692 -28.10 0.42 -25.20
N LEU A 693 -28.90 1.01 -24.31
CA LEU A 693 -30.34 0.77 -24.26
C LEU A 693 -31.08 1.39 -25.45
N VAL A 694 -30.67 2.60 -25.87
CA VAL A 694 -31.17 3.24 -27.09
C VAL A 694 -30.86 2.38 -28.32
N ALA A 695 -29.61 1.93 -28.45
CA ALA A 695 -29.20 1.09 -29.58
C ALA A 695 -29.96 -0.24 -29.61
N TYR A 696 -30.24 -0.86 -28.45
CA TYR A 696 -31.11 -2.05 -28.37
C TYR A 696 -32.52 -1.75 -28.90
N ARG A 697 -33.16 -0.68 -28.41
CA ARG A 697 -34.48 -0.26 -28.87
C ARG A 697 -34.52 -0.02 -30.38
N ASP A 698 -33.52 0.67 -30.92
CA ASP A 698 -33.43 1.01 -32.34
C ASP A 698 -33.28 -0.25 -33.22
N ARG A 699 -32.49 -1.24 -32.77
CA ARG A 699 -32.37 -2.54 -33.48
C ARG A 699 -33.72 -3.28 -33.54
N ILE A 700 -34.46 -3.30 -32.43
CA ILE A 700 -35.79 -3.94 -32.40
C ILE A 700 -36.78 -3.18 -33.29
N GLN A 701 -36.74 -1.85 -33.30
CA GLN A 701 -37.55 -1.04 -34.22
C GLN A 701 -37.21 -1.32 -35.68
N ALA A 702 -35.94 -1.46 -36.02
CA ALA A 702 -35.51 -1.81 -37.37
C ALA A 702 -36.03 -3.19 -37.80
N LYS A 703 -36.00 -4.19 -36.90
CA LYS A 703 -36.60 -5.51 -37.16
C LYS A 703 -38.11 -5.43 -37.40
N LEU A 704 -38.83 -4.63 -36.61
CA LEU A 704 -40.29 -4.45 -36.77
C LEU A 704 -40.65 -3.70 -38.06
N ALA A 705 -39.80 -2.78 -38.50
CA ALA A 705 -39.98 -2.01 -39.73
C ALA A 705 -39.71 -2.81 -41.02
N ASP A 706 -38.94 -3.91 -40.94
CA ASP A 706 -38.68 -4.79 -42.09
C ASP A 706 -39.94 -5.59 -42.45
N PRO A 707 -40.54 -5.38 -43.65
CA PRO A 707 -41.73 -6.11 -44.08
C PRO A 707 -41.50 -7.62 -44.20
N ASN A 708 -40.25 -8.04 -44.45
CA ASN A 708 -39.88 -9.44 -44.66
C ASN A 708 -39.49 -10.15 -43.36
N TRP A 709 -39.46 -9.44 -42.22
CA TRP A 709 -39.13 -10.05 -40.94
C TRP A 709 -40.28 -10.92 -40.43
N THR A 710 -39.99 -12.21 -40.25
CA THR A 710 -40.94 -13.26 -39.82
C THR A 710 -40.89 -13.54 -38.31
N GLY A 711 -40.27 -12.68 -37.51
CA GLY A 711 -40.17 -12.85 -36.06
C GLY A 711 -41.44 -12.41 -35.31
N ASP A 712 -41.40 -12.53 -33.98
CA ASP A 712 -42.53 -12.22 -33.09
C ASP A 712 -42.75 -10.71 -32.94
N ARG A 713 -43.61 -10.16 -33.82
CA ARG A 713 -43.98 -8.74 -33.84
C ARG A 713 -44.64 -8.25 -32.53
N PRO A 714 -45.65 -8.95 -31.95
CA PRO A 714 -46.20 -8.57 -30.64
C PRO A 714 -45.14 -8.44 -29.54
N THR A 715 -44.18 -9.38 -29.48
CA THR A 715 -43.10 -9.32 -28.48
C THR A 715 -42.15 -8.14 -28.76
N ALA A 716 -41.82 -7.85 -30.02
CA ALA A 716 -41.00 -6.69 -30.38
C ALA A 716 -41.66 -5.35 -30.00
N GLU A 717 -42.96 -5.20 -30.27
CA GLU A 717 -43.74 -4.01 -29.89
C GLU A 717 -43.76 -3.82 -28.36
N LYS A 718 -43.97 -4.93 -27.61
CA LYS A 718 -43.92 -4.92 -26.15
C LYS A 718 -42.55 -4.51 -25.63
N ILE A 719 -41.46 -5.05 -26.20
CA ILE A 719 -40.08 -4.69 -25.82
C ILE A 719 -39.84 -3.19 -26.02
N ILE A 720 -40.28 -2.61 -27.14
CA ILE A 720 -40.15 -1.18 -27.40
C ILE A 720 -40.92 -0.36 -26.36
N ALA A 721 -42.18 -0.75 -26.09
CA ALA A 721 -43.02 -0.08 -25.10
C ALA A 721 -42.42 -0.11 -23.68
N GLU A 722 -41.78 -1.21 -23.28
CA GLU A 722 -41.11 -1.34 -21.98
C GLU A 722 -39.73 -0.68 -21.93
N THR A 723 -39.06 -0.52 -23.07
CA THR A 723 -37.69 0.02 -23.14
C THR A 723 -37.69 1.56 -23.16
N ASN A 724 -38.66 2.19 -23.82
CA ASN A 724 -38.79 3.66 -23.86
C ASN A 724 -38.82 4.33 -22.46
N PRO A 725 -39.66 3.91 -21.50
CA PRO A 725 -39.65 4.51 -20.16
C PRO A 725 -38.33 4.27 -19.41
N LYS A 726 -37.65 3.14 -19.68
CA LYS A 726 -36.31 2.87 -19.11
C LYS A 726 -35.25 3.81 -19.69
N ILE A 727 -35.30 4.10 -20.99
CA ILE A 727 -34.44 5.09 -21.64
C ILE A 727 -34.64 6.46 -20.98
N GLU A 728 -35.89 6.91 -20.82
CA GLU A 728 -36.20 8.18 -20.16
C GLU A 728 -35.75 8.23 -18.69
N ALA A 729 -35.89 7.13 -17.95
CA ALA A 729 -35.42 7.03 -16.57
C ALA A 729 -33.89 7.16 -16.50
N ILE A 730 -33.15 6.40 -17.31
CA ILE A 730 -31.69 6.47 -17.34
C ILE A 730 -31.24 7.86 -17.83
N ALA A 731 -31.92 8.47 -18.80
CA ALA A 731 -31.60 9.83 -19.28
C ALA A 731 -31.62 10.87 -18.14
N LYS A 732 -32.59 10.75 -17.22
CA LYS A 732 -32.65 11.59 -16.01
C LYS A 732 -31.53 11.28 -15.02
N GLU A 733 -31.15 10.00 -14.90
CA GLU A 733 -30.05 9.58 -14.02
C GLU A 733 -28.69 10.10 -14.51
N ILE A 734 -28.42 10.03 -15.81
CA ILE A 734 -27.15 10.45 -16.41
C ILE A 734 -27.05 11.95 -16.68
N ALA A 735 -28.07 12.74 -16.33
CA ALA A 735 -28.05 14.19 -16.51
C ALA A 735 -26.78 14.78 -15.85
N PRO A 736 -26.08 15.74 -16.48
CA PRO A 736 -24.85 16.29 -15.94
C PRO A 736 -25.04 16.87 -14.52
N ARG A 737 -24.16 16.46 -13.60
CA ARG A 737 -24.15 16.89 -12.19
C ARG A 737 -22.81 17.50 -11.83
N ASP A 738 -22.83 18.29 -10.77
CA ASP A 738 -21.66 18.98 -10.23
C ASP A 738 -20.92 18.07 -9.25
N PHE A 739 -19.61 17.90 -9.48
CA PHE A 739 -18.72 17.09 -8.66
C PHE A 739 -17.55 17.93 -8.13
N PRO A 740 -17.47 18.17 -6.81
CA PRO A 740 -16.25 18.64 -6.17
C PRO A 740 -15.09 17.71 -6.52
N THR A 741 -14.06 18.27 -7.16
CA THR A 741 -12.91 17.52 -7.65
C THR A 741 -11.64 18.15 -7.10
N PHE A 742 -10.78 17.30 -6.55
CA PHE A 742 -9.43 17.66 -6.15
C PHE A 742 -8.46 17.15 -7.20
N THR A 743 -7.70 18.05 -7.82
CA THR A 743 -6.65 17.69 -8.79
C THR A 743 -5.32 18.28 -8.36
N THR A 744 -4.26 17.50 -8.51
CA THR A 744 -2.90 18.04 -8.49
C THR A 744 -2.59 18.55 -9.89
N CYS A 745 -2.07 19.77 -10.03
CA CYS A 745 -1.82 20.34 -11.34
C CYS A 745 -0.66 21.33 -11.40
N ALA A 746 -0.30 21.67 -12.63
CA ALA A 746 0.60 22.75 -13.00
C ALA A 746 1.91 22.76 -12.18
N PRO A 747 2.65 21.63 -12.14
CA PRO A 747 3.96 21.64 -11.51
C PRO A 747 4.89 22.56 -12.28
N PHE A 748 5.76 23.27 -11.57
CA PHE A 748 6.79 24.12 -12.17
C PHE A 748 8.04 24.13 -11.30
N ARG A 749 9.18 24.43 -11.93
CA ARG A 749 10.45 24.59 -11.22
C ARG A 749 10.62 26.04 -10.80
N LEU A 750 10.87 26.26 -9.51
CA LEU A 750 11.34 27.52 -8.95
C LEU A 750 12.84 27.40 -8.72
N ARG A 751 13.64 28.26 -9.36
CA ARG A 751 15.07 28.39 -9.10
C ARG A 751 15.31 29.68 -8.32
N ILE A 752 15.74 29.54 -7.07
CA ILE A 752 16.19 30.67 -6.25
C ILE A 752 17.66 30.87 -6.52
N VAL A 753 18.05 32.06 -6.96
CA VAL A 753 19.44 32.42 -7.26
C VAL A 753 19.96 33.50 -6.32
N PRO A 754 21.29 33.63 -6.11
CA PRO A 754 21.86 34.74 -5.36
C PRO A 754 21.39 36.10 -5.88
N ALA A 755 21.34 37.10 -5.01
CA ALA A 755 21.03 38.46 -5.44
C ALA A 755 22.10 38.94 -6.46
N PRO A 756 21.70 39.66 -7.53
CA PRO A 756 22.67 40.22 -8.47
C PRO A 756 23.64 41.13 -7.71
N GLU A 757 24.95 40.96 -7.92
CA GLU A 757 25.96 41.86 -7.37
C GLU A 757 25.66 43.28 -7.85
N ALA A 758 25.59 44.24 -6.92
CA ALA A 758 25.46 45.65 -7.29
C ALA A 758 26.64 46.04 -8.20
N PRO A 759 26.40 46.74 -9.33
CA PRO A 759 27.50 47.22 -10.16
C PRO A 759 28.41 48.10 -9.30
N LYS A 760 29.70 47.71 -9.24
CA LYS A 760 30.74 48.43 -8.51
C LYS A 760 30.98 49.82 -9.06
#